data_AF-A0A940JCJ3-F1
#
_entry.id   AF-A0A940JCJ3-F1
#
_cell.length_a   1.000
_cell.length_b   1.000
_cell.length_c   1.000
_cell.angle_alpha   90.00
_cell.angle_beta   90.00
_cell.angle_gamma   90.00
#
_symmetry.space_group_name_H-M   'P 1'
#
loop_
_entity.id
_entity.type
_entity.pdbx_description
1 polymer ?
#
loop_
_entity_poly.entity_id
_entity_poly.type
_entity_poly.pdbx_seq_one_letter_code
_entity_poly.pdbx_strand_id
1 'polypeptide(L)'
;MREHYVFGRTLHGELTEETVRDILVEAQARKERLARTPIDRILSVLDRAARLWADPAYAGCQEVMRRIPEQIGFSPEMVAQELGSLKLALSRAYLEPKIRLELGSLDALDMWQGGNGAAFKRAVPRGVVLHVSSGNVFTGGILSMIEGVVTKNVNLLKAASKAPLFPLLFAKSLKACDPEGVVADSIAILSWSGGKSQLHKVFQQHCDGIVVWGGEEVVREYREGLSLKTHLVEYGPKVSFAAIAKERLSDPAVAAEMARSLALWDQNACSSPQVLYLEDATEDGEPTRAFITALKEALDVVQRELPQGPLSMQERAEVTKEREMARFDAAMGVAELHTPGTAPYWTVIVEQDPAFKLSPLFRTLYVKRVGDLRELSTHLAPYGDALQTAGVSIPPARLFDIADRLLASGVLRVTALGEMSGGTPGEPHDGLIALNELVKWVSIGFSEAGDRFDGAEWLGPEELEALSFGRRLRLVTELAPEAPYHRERLEGLRLETPEDWHQLPLMERDDVALHTPPVGEGLFTQAPQGGHFLRSGGSTASPKLSVFSFEDYEDDMARAARGAFAVGLRRGDRVANLFYSGGLYGSFLSVNRAIEIVGCNSFPFTSSVPPEQIPYFLRAYGIDTLMGLPSWLLRVFDAIKADPEGIRIRKVFYTGEHLYPSEQEYLKRTFGVEVIGSIGYGTVDAGPIGFQCPYTKGGEHHIHADHQYVELIDRRTREPAGPGGFGEVVVTNLNRRIMPLIRYKIGDLGRWVEGDCPCGRSMPRFELLGRSDDVVIVAGHVFPYADFQQAASTVEGLSSMIQLEASLDGHQDHLVVRAELVGEDPDRDVSQLERLLAEGVARKIPLLEEVSAKGLLTGLKFEVLPAGGLPRLERTGKVKRIIDQRMVKPGRTDQRREDKAADGLH
;
A
#
# COMPACT_ATOMS: atom_id res chain seq x y z
N MET A 1 -32.83 -30.86 -5.69
CA MET A 1 -32.31 -30.87 -4.30
C MET A 1 -31.55 -29.58 -4.11
N ARG A 2 -31.73 -28.86 -2.98
CA ARG A 2 -31.01 -27.59 -2.76
C ARG A 2 -29.51 -27.87 -2.59
N GLU A 3 -28.69 -27.06 -3.25
CA GLU A 3 -27.23 -27.12 -3.20
C GLU A 3 -26.73 -26.00 -2.28
N HIS A 4 -25.76 -26.33 -1.44
CA HIS A 4 -25.05 -25.39 -0.57
C HIS A 4 -23.56 -25.55 -0.78
N TYR A 5 -22.81 -24.47 -0.64
CA TYR A 5 -21.35 -24.49 -0.58
C TYR A 5 -20.94 -24.23 0.87
N VAL A 6 -20.10 -25.06 1.46
CA VAL A 6 -19.68 -24.93 2.84
C VAL A 6 -18.18 -25.19 2.92
N PHE A 7 -17.38 -24.15 3.12
CA PHE A 7 -15.95 -24.25 3.42
C PHE A 7 -15.17 -25.20 2.48
N GLY A 8 -15.28 -24.98 1.16
CA GLY A 8 -14.59 -25.79 0.16
C GLY A 8 -15.35 -27.02 -0.34
N ARG A 9 -16.48 -27.39 0.26
CA ARG A 9 -17.27 -28.59 -0.14
C ARG A 9 -18.71 -28.26 -0.49
N THR A 10 -19.31 -29.10 -1.35
CA THR A 10 -20.73 -29.00 -1.69
C THR A 10 -21.57 -29.91 -0.80
N LEU A 11 -22.67 -29.39 -0.26
CA LEU A 11 -23.68 -30.15 0.47
C LEU A 11 -25.00 -30.12 -0.28
N HIS A 12 -25.77 -31.21 -0.21
CA HIS A 12 -27.08 -31.31 -0.82
C HIS A 12 -28.14 -31.63 0.24
N GLY A 13 -29.30 -30.96 0.18
CA GLY A 13 -30.42 -31.22 1.08
C GLY A 13 -31.03 -29.96 1.67
N GLU A 14 -32.05 -30.15 2.53
CA GLU A 14 -32.63 -29.06 3.33
C GLU A 14 -31.77 -28.82 4.58
N LEU A 15 -31.61 -27.55 4.96
CA LEU A 15 -30.93 -27.19 6.20
C LEU A 15 -31.85 -27.44 7.41
N THR A 16 -31.33 -28.15 8.41
CA THR A 16 -31.93 -28.31 9.75
C THR A 16 -31.19 -27.44 10.76
N GLU A 17 -31.76 -27.26 11.96
CA GLU A 17 -31.07 -26.55 13.05
C GLU A 17 -29.74 -27.22 13.43
N GLU A 18 -29.71 -28.55 13.42
CA GLU A 18 -28.50 -29.34 13.70
C GLU A 18 -27.42 -29.07 12.65
N THR A 19 -27.76 -29.19 11.37
CA THR A 19 -26.81 -28.90 10.28
C THR A 19 -26.28 -27.47 10.34
N VAL A 20 -27.13 -26.49 10.67
CA VAL A 20 -26.69 -25.10 10.81
C VAL A 20 -25.75 -24.91 12.01
N ARG A 21 -26.01 -25.59 13.13
CA ARG A 21 -25.10 -25.57 14.29
C ARG A 21 -23.75 -26.18 13.96
N ASP A 22 -23.71 -27.29 13.22
CA ASP A 22 -22.47 -27.92 12.79
C ASP A 22 -21.64 -26.99 11.89
N ILE A 23 -22.30 -26.32 10.94
CA ILE A 23 -21.67 -25.31 10.07
C ILE A 23 -21.10 -24.17 10.91
N LEU A 24 -21.83 -23.69 11.92
CA LEU A 24 -21.36 -22.61 12.79
C LEU A 24 -20.17 -23.04 13.67
N VAL A 25 -20.15 -24.26 14.20
CA VAL A 25 -19.01 -24.80 14.95
C VAL A 25 -17.77 -24.83 14.05
N GLU A 26 -17.93 -25.30 12.82
CA GLU A 26 -16.86 -25.34 11.84
C GLU A 26 -16.37 -23.95 11.43
N ALA A 27 -17.29 -22.99 11.31
CA ALA A 27 -16.99 -21.57 11.06
C ALA A 27 -16.14 -20.97 12.18
N GLN A 28 -16.51 -21.24 13.43
CA GLN A 28 -15.81 -20.74 14.61
C GLN A 28 -14.37 -21.26 14.68
N ALA A 29 -14.13 -22.52 14.29
CA ALA A 29 -12.80 -23.13 14.25
C ALA A 29 -11.87 -22.53 13.18
N ARG A 30 -12.40 -21.78 12.20
CA ARG A 30 -11.63 -21.19 11.09
C ARG A 30 -11.16 -19.76 11.33
N LYS A 31 -11.73 -19.08 12.33
CA LYS A 31 -11.47 -17.66 12.59
C LYS A 31 -9.98 -17.36 12.77
N GLU A 32 -9.27 -18.20 13.53
CA GLU A 32 -7.86 -17.95 13.85
C GLU A 32 -6.96 -18.01 12.61
N ARG A 33 -7.18 -19.01 11.73
CA ARG A 33 -6.43 -19.15 10.47
C ARG A 33 -6.61 -17.92 9.58
N LEU A 34 -7.84 -17.48 9.37
CA LEU A 34 -8.11 -16.32 8.51
C LEU A 34 -7.63 -15.02 9.15
N ALA A 35 -7.83 -14.82 10.46
CA ALA A 35 -7.37 -13.63 11.16
C ALA A 35 -5.83 -13.45 11.07
N ARG A 36 -5.07 -14.55 11.14
CA ARG A 36 -3.60 -14.55 10.99
C ARG A 36 -3.12 -14.50 9.55
N THR A 37 -4.00 -14.68 8.58
CA THR A 37 -3.61 -14.60 7.17
C THR A 37 -3.29 -13.14 6.82
N PRO A 38 -2.13 -12.84 6.23
CA PRO A 38 -1.82 -11.48 5.75
C PRO A 38 -2.87 -10.98 4.77
N ILE A 39 -3.27 -9.70 4.88
CA ILE A 39 -4.32 -9.12 4.01
C ILE A 39 -3.94 -9.22 2.53
N ASP A 40 -2.65 -9.07 2.22
CA ASP A 40 -2.13 -9.20 0.87
C ASP A 40 -2.50 -10.53 0.23
N ARG A 41 -2.48 -11.63 0.98
CA ARG A 41 -2.82 -12.96 0.45
C ARG A 41 -4.30 -13.08 0.11
N ILE A 42 -5.16 -12.46 0.92
CA ILE A 42 -6.61 -12.42 0.69
C ILE A 42 -6.90 -11.60 -0.58
N LEU A 43 -6.30 -10.42 -0.70
CA LEU A 43 -6.47 -9.56 -1.88
C LEU A 43 -5.96 -10.23 -3.16
N SER A 44 -4.86 -10.97 -3.10
CA SER A 44 -4.35 -11.76 -4.23
C SER A 44 -5.34 -12.81 -4.73
N VAL A 45 -6.02 -13.52 -3.82
CA VAL A 45 -7.06 -14.49 -4.19
C VAL A 45 -8.23 -13.79 -4.90
N LEU A 46 -8.68 -12.65 -4.35
CA LEU A 46 -9.79 -11.88 -4.92
C LEU A 46 -9.42 -11.27 -6.28
N ASP A 47 -8.19 -10.79 -6.46
CA ASP A 47 -7.72 -10.25 -7.75
C ASP A 47 -7.62 -11.33 -8.82
N ARG A 48 -7.16 -12.55 -8.46
CA ARG A 48 -7.21 -13.71 -9.37
C ARG A 48 -8.64 -14.04 -9.78
N ALA A 49 -9.58 -14.00 -8.85
CA ALA A 49 -10.99 -14.20 -9.16
C ALA A 49 -11.54 -13.07 -10.06
N ALA A 50 -11.12 -11.82 -9.83
CA ALA A 50 -11.46 -10.69 -10.69
C ALA A 50 -11.02 -10.93 -12.15
N ARG A 51 -9.77 -11.38 -12.35
CA ARG A 51 -9.22 -11.73 -13.67
C ARG A 51 -9.97 -12.90 -14.31
N LEU A 52 -10.32 -13.92 -13.53
CA LEU A 52 -11.08 -15.07 -14.02
C LEU A 52 -12.48 -14.67 -14.51
N TRP A 53 -13.20 -13.84 -13.75
CA TRP A 53 -14.51 -13.30 -14.15
C TRP A 53 -14.42 -12.26 -15.27
N ALA A 54 -13.24 -11.68 -15.50
CA ALA A 54 -12.99 -10.79 -16.63
C ALA A 54 -12.84 -11.53 -17.96
N ASP A 55 -12.53 -12.83 -17.94
CA ASP A 55 -12.38 -13.67 -19.13
C ASP A 55 -13.75 -14.14 -19.64
N PRO A 56 -14.22 -13.69 -20.82
CA PRO A 56 -15.48 -14.15 -21.39
C PRO A 56 -15.48 -15.66 -21.73
N ALA A 57 -14.30 -16.28 -21.90
CA ALA A 57 -14.16 -17.70 -22.16
C ALA A 57 -14.29 -18.55 -20.89
N TYR A 58 -14.26 -17.96 -19.69
CA TYR A 58 -14.47 -18.68 -18.45
C TYR A 58 -15.86 -19.32 -18.43
N ALA A 59 -15.91 -20.63 -18.19
CA ALA A 59 -17.16 -21.40 -18.17
C ALA A 59 -18.19 -20.86 -17.17
N GLY A 60 -17.76 -20.25 -16.07
CA GLY A 60 -18.66 -19.60 -15.11
C GLY A 60 -19.35 -18.37 -15.71
N CYS A 61 -18.64 -17.53 -16.47
CA CYS A 61 -19.22 -16.40 -17.20
C CYS A 61 -20.26 -16.87 -18.21
N GLN A 62 -19.94 -17.92 -18.99
CA GLN A 62 -20.85 -18.50 -19.98
C GLN A 62 -22.12 -19.06 -19.32
N GLU A 63 -21.98 -19.76 -18.20
CA GLU A 63 -23.13 -20.31 -17.45
C GLU A 63 -24.01 -19.20 -16.86
N VAL A 64 -23.41 -18.11 -16.38
CA VAL A 64 -24.14 -16.93 -15.89
C VAL A 64 -24.95 -16.31 -17.03
N MET A 65 -24.31 -16.02 -18.15
CA MET A 65 -24.97 -15.42 -19.32
C MET A 65 -26.09 -16.30 -19.87
N ARG A 66 -25.97 -17.62 -19.74
CA ARG A 66 -26.98 -18.58 -20.20
C ARG A 66 -28.21 -18.65 -19.30
N ARG A 67 -28.06 -18.51 -17.98
CA ARG A 67 -29.14 -18.85 -17.02
C ARG A 67 -29.63 -17.70 -16.16
N ILE A 68 -28.75 -16.79 -15.80
CA ILE A 68 -29.11 -15.69 -14.88
C ILE A 68 -30.13 -14.74 -15.52
N PRO A 69 -30.02 -14.32 -16.81
CA PRO A 69 -31.02 -13.45 -17.43
C PRO A 69 -32.46 -13.95 -17.27
N GLU A 70 -32.73 -15.21 -17.61
CA GLU A 70 -34.05 -15.82 -17.45
C GLU A 70 -34.50 -15.92 -16.00
N GLN A 71 -33.55 -16.15 -15.09
CA GLN A 71 -33.83 -16.38 -13.68
C GLN A 71 -34.21 -15.10 -12.92
N ILE A 72 -33.57 -13.98 -13.23
CA ILE A 72 -33.78 -12.71 -12.53
C ILE A 72 -34.60 -11.69 -13.34
N GLY A 73 -34.86 -11.98 -14.62
CA GLY A 73 -35.67 -11.12 -15.49
C GLY A 73 -34.93 -9.91 -16.05
N PHE A 74 -33.59 -9.89 -16.01
CA PHE A 74 -32.77 -8.85 -16.66
C PHE A 74 -32.28 -9.29 -18.03
N SER A 75 -31.98 -8.33 -18.91
CA SER A 75 -31.40 -8.64 -20.22
C SER A 75 -29.97 -9.19 -20.09
N PRO A 76 -29.48 -9.95 -21.07
CA PRO A 76 -28.07 -10.37 -21.13
C PRO A 76 -27.09 -9.21 -21.00
N GLU A 77 -27.37 -8.07 -21.64
CA GLU A 77 -26.53 -6.87 -21.62
C GLU A 77 -26.42 -6.28 -20.22
N MET A 78 -27.53 -6.25 -19.47
CA MET A 78 -27.55 -5.80 -18.07
C MET A 78 -26.73 -6.74 -17.18
N VAL A 79 -26.87 -8.05 -17.38
CA VAL A 79 -26.08 -9.06 -16.65
C VAL A 79 -24.58 -8.92 -16.96
N ALA A 80 -24.22 -8.69 -18.22
CA ALA A 80 -22.84 -8.46 -18.64
C ALA A 80 -22.25 -7.20 -18.00
N GLN A 81 -23.02 -6.11 -17.93
CA GLN A 81 -22.60 -4.88 -17.25
C GLN A 81 -22.34 -5.10 -15.76
N GLU A 82 -23.19 -5.89 -15.09
CA GLU A 82 -23.03 -6.21 -13.67
C GLU A 82 -21.79 -7.08 -13.41
N LEU A 83 -21.50 -8.05 -14.28
CA LEU A 83 -20.25 -8.82 -14.21
C LEU A 83 -19.02 -7.93 -14.36
N GLY A 84 -19.08 -6.90 -15.22
CA GLY A 84 -18.03 -5.88 -15.32
C GLY A 84 -17.82 -5.11 -14.01
N SER A 85 -18.90 -4.78 -13.31
CA SER A 85 -18.85 -4.08 -12.01
C SER A 85 -18.26 -4.98 -10.91
N LEU A 86 -18.63 -6.26 -10.89
CA LEU A 86 -18.06 -7.24 -9.97
C LEU A 86 -16.54 -7.40 -10.16
N LYS A 87 -16.05 -7.45 -11.40
CA LYS A 87 -14.61 -7.50 -11.71
C LYS A 87 -13.88 -6.35 -11.01
N LEU A 88 -14.40 -5.12 -11.14
CA LEU A 88 -13.77 -3.96 -10.51
C LEU A 88 -13.78 -4.09 -8.99
N ALA A 89 -14.92 -4.46 -8.40
CA ALA A 89 -15.09 -4.58 -6.94
C ALA A 89 -14.20 -5.66 -6.30
N LEU A 90 -13.83 -6.69 -7.04
CA LEU A 90 -12.90 -7.74 -6.61
C LEU A 90 -11.43 -7.35 -6.76
N SER A 91 -11.13 -6.39 -7.63
CA SER A 91 -9.76 -6.04 -7.96
C SER A 91 -9.03 -5.44 -6.78
N ARG A 92 -7.74 -5.74 -6.68
CA ARG A 92 -6.86 -5.13 -5.69
C ARG A 92 -6.82 -3.60 -5.83
N ALA A 93 -6.90 -3.09 -7.06
CA ALA A 93 -6.94 -1.67 -7.37
C ALA A 93 -8.14 -0.94 -6.74
N TYR A 94 -9.26 -1.64 -6.52
CA TYR A 94 -10.43 -1.10 -5.83
C TYR A 94 -10.36 -1.34 -4.32
N LEU A 95 -9.96 -2.53 -3.88
CA LEU A 95 -9.99 -2.94 -2.47
C LEU A 95 -8.91 -2.28 -1.62
N GLU A 96 -7.69 -2.07 -2.14
CA GLU A 96 -6.63 -1.42 -1.35
C GLU A 96 -6.95 0.03 -0.98
N PRO A 97 -7.39 0.91 -1.91
CA PRO A 97 -7.83 2.25 -1.55
C PRO A 97 -9.03 2.22 -0.59
N LYS A 98 -10.00 1.31 -0.80
CA LYS A 98 -11.14 1.15 0.10
C LYS A 98 -10.69 0.82 1.53
N ILE A 99 -9.78 -0.15 1.71
CA ILE A 99 -9.23 -0.48 3.04
C ILE A 99 -8.50 0.71 3.66
N ARG A 100 -7.66 1.42 2.90
CA ARG A 100 -6.95 2.60 3.42
C ARG A 100 -7.90 3.73 3.84
N LEU A 101 -8.93 3.99 3.05
CA LEU A 101 -9.88 5.07 3.33
C LEU A 101 -10.80 4.72 4.51
N GLU A 102 -11.27 3.48 4.59
CA GLU A 102 -12.22 3.07 5.63
C GLU A 102 -11.56 2.64 6.95
N LEU A 103 -10.36 2.05 6.90
CA LEU A 103 -9.63 1.58 8.08
C LEU A 103 -8.36 2.39 8.39
N GLY A 104 -8.01 3.37 7.55
CA GLY A 104 -6.87 4.28 7.74
C GLY A 104 -5.50 3.72 7.32
N SER A 105 -5.35 2.40 7.17
CA SER A 105 -4.11 1.75 6.74
C SER A 105 -4.42 0.36 6.17
N LEU A 106 -3.66 -0.07 5.17
CA LEU A 106 -3.72 -1.44 4.66
C LEU A 106 -3.31 -2.45 5.76
N ASP A 107 -2.37 -2.06 6.59
CA ASP A 107 -1.79 -2.89 7.65
C ASP A 107 -2.64 -2.91 8.93
N ALA A 108 -3.75 -2.17 8.98
CA ALA A 108 -4.64 -2.09 10.15
C ALA A 108 -5.21 -3.44 10.60
N LEU A 109 -5.25 -4.42 9.70
CA LEU A 109 -5.74 -5.78 9.92
C LEU A 109 -4.63 -6.80 10.24
N ASP A 110 -3.37 -6.46 9.97
CA ASP A 110 -2.21 -7.35 10.14
C ASP A 110 -1.41 -7.00 11.39
N MET A 111 -1.31 -5.71 11.73
CA MET A 111 -0.44 -5.24 12.80
C MET A 111 -1.01 -4.03 13.53
N TRP A 112 -0.48 -3.78 14.72
CA TRP A 112 -0.83 -2.59 15.51
C TRP A 112 -0.39 -1.31 14.78
N GLN A 113 -1.31 -0.38 14.64
CA GLN A 113 -1.11 0.94 14.02
C GLN A 113 -1.03 2.00 15.11
N GLY A 114 -0.35 3.11 14.82
CA GLY A 114 -0.08 4.16 15.80
C GLY A 114 1.24 3.94 16.53
N GLY A 115 1.42 4.65 17.65
CA GLY A 115 2.75 4.96 18.22
C GLY A 115 3.08 6.43 17.98
N ASN A 116 4.06 6.99 18.71
CA ASN A 116 4.37 8.42 18.78
C ASN A 116 3.46 9.29 19.69
N GLY A 117 3.19 8.79 20.90
CA GLY A 117 2.44 9.51 21.95
C GLY A 117 0.92 9.33 21.90
N ALA A 118 0.42 8.44 21.04
CA ALA A 118 -0.97 7.97 21.01
C ALA A 118 -1.05 6.46 21.33
N ALA A 119 -2.24 5.98 21.69
CA ALA A 119 -2.48 4.55 21.88
C ALA A 119 -2.32 3.80 20.54
N PHE A 120 -1.75 2.59 20.61
CA PHE A 120 -1.76 1.68 19.48
C PHE A 120 -3.18 1.19 19.26
N LYS A 121 -3.60 1.08 17.99
CA LYS A 121 -4.91 0.57 17.60
C LYS A 121 -4.79 -0.50 16.52
N ARG A 122 -5.71 -1.44 16.49
CA ARG A 122 -5.79 -2.47 15.45
C ARG A 122 -7.25 -2.80 15.14
N ALA A 123 -7.55 -3.00 13.87
CA ALA A 123 -8.81 -3.56 13.43
C ALA A 123 -8.74 -5.08 13.59
N VAL A 124 -9.62 -5.66 14.40
CA VAL A 124 -9.74 -7.12 14.53
C VAL A 124 -11.06 -7.59 13.92
N PRO A 125 -11.10 -8.76 13.25
CA PRO A 125 -12.34 -9.29 12.72
C PRO A 125 -13.39 -9.45 13.83
N ARG A 126 -14.67 -9.27 13.48
CA ARG A 126 -15.78 -9.55 14.40
C ARG A 126 -15.83 -11.02 14.75
N GLY A 127 -15.72 -11.89 13.74
CA GLY A 127 -15.73 -13.34 13.86
C GLY A 127 -16.48 -14.01 12.72
N VAL A 128 -17.60 -14.66 13.03
CA VAL A 128 -18.50 -15.26 12.02
C VAL A 128 -19.61 -14.27 11.66
N VAL A 129 -19.69 -13.89 10.38
CA VAL A 129 -20.66 -12.91 9.87
C VAL A 129 -21.65 -13.59 8.93
N LEU A 130 -22.95 -13.37 9.16
CA LEU A 130 -24.01 -13.77 8.23
C LEU A 130 -24.40 -12.59 7.33
N HIS A 131 -24.37 -12.79 6.03
CA HIS A 131 -24.86 -11.86 5.03
C HIS A 131 -26.22 -12.37 4.52
N VAL A 132 -27.24 -11.53 4.63
CA VAL A 132 -28.60 -11.78 4.15
C VAL A 132 -28.83 -10.82 3.00
N SER A 133 -28.83 -11.33 1.76
CA SER A 133 -28.92 -10.46 0.58
C SER A 133 -30.36 -10.28 0.09
N SER A 134 -30.63 -9.10 -0.48
CA SER A 134 -31.81 -8.87 -1.29
C SER A 134 -31.56 -9.41 -2.71
N GLY A 135 -32.63 -9.86 -3.39
CA GLY A 135 -32.54 -10.45 -4.73
C GLY A 135 -32.60 -9.43 -5.87
N ASN A 136 -32.49 -8.13 -5.58
CA ASN A 136 -32.75 -7.06 -6.54
C ASN A 136 -31.57 -6.83 -7.49
N VAL A 137 -30.34 -6.99 -6.99
CA VAL A 137 -29.10 -7.02 -7.76
C VAL A 137 -28.36 -8.29 -7.39
N PHE A 138 -28.17 -9.19 -8.35
CA PHE A 138 -27.77 -10.59 -8.05
C PHE A 138 -26.35 -10.73 -7.46
N THR A 139 -25.49 -9.72 -7.63
CA THR A 139 -24.13 -9.62 -7.08
C THR A 139 -24.08 -8.99 -5.69
N GLY A 140 -25.11 -8.26 -5.24
CA GLY A 140 -25.06 -7.47 -4.01
C GLY A 140 -24.69 -8.27 -2.77
N GLY A 141 -25.19 -9.51 -2.65
CA GLY A 141 -24.80 -10.43 -1.59
C GLY A 141 -23.33 -10.86 -1.62
N ILE A 142 -22.76 -10.98 -2.83
CA ILE A 142 -21.34 -11.29 -3.02
C ILE A 142 -20.48 -10.10 -2.65
N LEU A 143 -20.86 -8.87 -3.03
CA LEU A 143 -20.13 -7.65 -2.65
C LEU A 143 -20.06 -7.49 -1.13
N SER A 144 -21.19 -7.66 -0.45
CA SER A 144 -21.28 -7.68 1.02
C SER A 144 -20.38 -8.77 1.64
N MET A 145 -20.36 -9.98 1.07
CA MET A 145 -19.49 -11.07 1.54
C MET A 145 -18.00 -10.78 1.32
N ILE A 146 -17.62 -10.12 0.21
CA ILE A 146 -16.23 -9.71 -0.08
C ILE A 146 -15.76 -8.71 0.98
N GLU A 147 -16.60 -7.75 1.37
CA GLU A 147 -16.30 -6.83 2.48
C GLU A 147 -16.03 -7.58 3.79
N GLY A 148 -16.78 -8.66 4.06
CA GLY A 148 -16.53 -9.58 5.17
C GLY A 148 -15.20 -10.35 5.05
N VAL A 149 -14.85 -10.81 3.85
CA VAL A 149 -13.60 -11.53 3.58
C VAL A 149 -12.38 -10.62 3.77
N VAL A 150 -12.39 -9.40 3.22
CA VAL A 150 -11.25 -8.47 3.35
C VAL A 150 -11.07 -7.98 4.78
N THR A 151 -12.13 -7.98 5.59
CA THR A 151 -12.05 -7.71 7.04
C THR A 151 -11.72 -8.96 7.87
N LYS A 152 -11.35 -10.06 7.21
CA LYS A 152 -10.90 -11.33 7.79
C LYS A 152 -11.96 -12.05 8.63
N ASN A 153 -13.23 -11.80 8.34
CA ASN A 153 -14.34 -12.55 8.95
C ASN A 153 -14.57 -13.87 8.23
N VAL A 154 -15.10 -14.86 8.95
CA VAL A 154 -15.63 -16.09 8.33
C VAL A 154 -17.07 -15.79 7.92
N ASN A 155 -17.40 -15.97 6.64
CA ASN A 155 -18.63 -15.41 6.06
C ASN A 155 -19.63 -16.49 5.66
N LEU A 156 -20.87 -16.33 6.09
CA LEU A 156 -22.00 -17.13 5.67
C LEU A 156 -22.90 -16.24 4.82
N LEU A 157 -23.23 -16.63 3.59
CA LEU A 157 -24.15 -15.90 2.73
C LEU A 157 -25.44 -16.70 2.56
N LYS A 158 -26.56 -16.12 2.98
CA LYS A 158 -27.89 -16.58 2.58
C LYS A 158 -28.15 -16.13 1.14
N ALA A 159 -28.16 -17.07 0.21
CA ALA A 159 -28.44 -16.76 -1.18
C ALA A 159 -29.90 -16.29 -1.35
N ALA A 160 -30.10 -15.19 -2.09
CA ALA A 160 -31.42 -14.67 -2.39
C ALA A 160 -32.23 -15.68 -3.22
N SER A 161 -33.53 -15.84 -2.92
CA SER A 161 -34.37 -16.84 -3.60
C SER A 161 -34.54 -16.59 -5.10
N LYS A 162 -34.46 -15.33 -5.55
CA LYS A 162 -34.49 -14.98 -6.97
C LYS A 162 -33.22 -15.41 -7.71
N ALA A 163 -32.05 -15.42 -7.06
CA ALA A 163 -30.77 -15.64 -7.72
C ALA A 163 -29.83 -16.65 -7.00
N PRO A 164 -30.27 -17.85 -6.57
CA PRO A 164 -29.42 -18.78 -5.81
C PRO A 164 -28.19 -19.32 -6.55
N LEU A 165 -28.17 -19.31 -7.89
CA LEU A 165 -27.10 -19.96 -8.67
C LEU A 165 -25.79 -19.18 -8.64
N PHE A 166 -25.84 -17.85 -8.80
CA PHE A 166 -24.65 -17.03 -8.96
C PHE A 166 -23.69 -17.12 -7.78
N PRO A 167 -24.14 -17.04 -6.50
CA PRO A 167 -23.24 -17.19 -5.37
C PRO A 167 -22.51 -18.54 -5.31
N LEU A 168 -23.15 -19.63 -5.76
CA LEU A 168 -22.52 -20.95 -5.82
C LEU A 168 -21.43 -21.02 -6.90
N LEU A 169 -21.68 -20.43 -8.08
CA LEU A 169 -20.66 -20.33 -9.15
C LEU A 169 -19.48 -19.49 -8.69
N PHE A 170 -19.75 -18.37 -8.02
CA PHE A 170 -18.72 -17.52 -7.45
C PHE A 170 -17.86 -18.24 -6.41
N ALA A 171 -18.46 -18.97 -5.46
CA ALA A 171 -17.70 -19.75 -4.47
C ALA A 171 -16.82 -20.83 -5.11
N LYS A 172 -17.30 -21.50 -6.17
CA LYS A 172 -16.50 -22.46 -6.96
C LYS A 172 -15.33 -21.77 -7.67
N SER A 173 -15.55 -20.57 -8.22
CA SER A 173 -14.49 -19.76 -8.84
C SER A 173 -13.41 -19.37 -7.83
N LEU A 174 -13.79 -18.95 -6.62
CA LEU A 174 -12.85 -18.63 -5.55
C LEU A 174 -12.01 -19.84 -5.16
N LYS A 175 -12.60 -21.03 -5.05
CA LYS A 175 -11.85 -22.27 -4.76
C LYS A 175 -10.81 -22.58 -5.84
N ALA A 176 -11.12 -22.33 -7.11
CA ALA A 176 -10.16 -22.50 -8.20
C ALA A 176 -9.00 -21.49 -8.12
N CYS A 177 -9.27 -20.26 -7.65
CA CYS A 177 -8.28 -19.22 -7.44
C CYS A 177 -7.51 -19.32 -6.11
N ASP A 178 -7.89 -20.25 -5.23
CA ASP A 178 -7.38 -20.40 -3.86
C ASP A 178 -7.08 -21.88 -3.54
N PRO A 179 -6.01 -22.44 -4.13
CA PRO A 179 -5.68 -23.85 -3.97
C PRO A 179 -5.42 -24.24 -2.51
N GLU A 180 -4.91 -23.31 -1.70
CA GLU A 180 -4.61 -23.52 -0.29
C GLU A 180 -5.83 -23.36 0.63
N GLY A 181 -6.96 -22.88 0.10
CA GLY A 181 -8.21 -22.74 0.83
C GLY A 181 -8.13 -21.70 1.95
N VAL A 182 -7.40 -20.60 1.75
CA VAL A 182 -7.31 -19.50 2.72
C VAL A 182 -8.64 -18.76 2.84
N VAL A 183 -9.19 -18.33 1.71
CA VAL A 183 -10.46 -17.61 1.58
C VAL A 183 -11.61 -18.59 1.30
N ALA A 184 -11.42 -19.53 0.39
CA ALA A 184 -12.46 -20.46 -0.05
C ALA A 184 -12.96 -21.36 1.08
N ASP A 185 -12.09 -21.73 2.03
CA ASP A 185 -12.49 -22.53 3.20
C ASP A 185 -13.07 -21.65 4.33
N SER A 186 -13.19 -20.33 4.13
CA SER A 186 -13.75 -19.37 5.10
C SER A 186 -15.14 -18.85 4.73
N ILE A 187 -15.71 -19.32 3.62
CA ILE A 187 -17.03 -18.91 3.15
C ILE A 187 -18.02 -20.08 3.10
N ALA A 188 -19.30 -19.80 3.31
CA ALA A 188 -20.39 -20.72 3.05
C ALA A 188 -21.56 -20.02 2.34
N ILE A 189 -22.10 -20.64 1.30
CA ILE A 189 -23.28 -20.21 0.57
C ILE A 189 -24.43 -21.14 0.93
N LEU A 190 -25.44 -20.59 1.58
CA LEU A 190 -26.54 -21.32 2.19
C LEU A 190 -27.88 -20.89 1.57
N SER A 191 -28.79 -21.85 1.36
CA SER A 191 -30.09 -21.59 0.71
C SER A 191 -31.27 -22.15 1.50
N TRP A 192 -32.07 -21.30 2.13
CA TRP A 192 -33.33 -21.69 2.79
C TRP A 192 -34.48 -20.73 2.46
N SER A 193 -35.73 -21.20 2.56
CA SER A 193 -36.91 -20.35 2.33
C SER A 193 -37.10 -19.36 3.49
N GLY A 194 -37.57 -18.15 3.21
CA GLY A 194 -38.01 -17.19 4.23
C GLY A 194 -39.13 -17.75 5.12
N GLY A 195 -39.34 -17.17 6.30
CA GLY A 195 -40.36 -17.59 7.26
C GLY A 195 -40.01 -18.81 8.12
N LYS A 196 -38.81 -19.40 7.97
CA LYS A 196 -38.28 -20.43 8.89
C LYS A 196 -37.65 -19.79 10.13
N SER A 197 -38.48 -19.21 10.99
CA SER A 197 -38.06 -18.44 12.19
C SER A 197 -37.09 -19.16 13.11
N GLN A 198 -37.07 -20.50 13.13
CA GLN A 198 -36.15 -21.26 13.97
C GLN A 198 -34.69 -21.24 13.47
N LEU A 199 -34.46 -21.28 12.15
CA LEU A 199 -33.09 -21.19 11.62
C LEU A 199 -32.50 -19.80 11.83
N HIS A 200 -33.31 -18.75 11.68
CA HIS A 200 -32.90 -17.37 11.93
C HIS A 200 -32.41 -17.19 13.36
N LYS A 201 -33.14 -17.73 14.35
CA LYS A 201 -32.73 -17.72 15.76
C LYS A 201 -31.38 -18.37 15.98
N VAL A 202 -31.06 -19.47 15.30
CA VAL A 202 -29.73 -20.10 15.44
C VAL A 202 -28.64 -19.10 15.01
N PHE A 203 -28.78 -18.43 13.86
CA PHE A 203 -27.80 -17.43 13.43
C PHE A 203 -27.74 -16.21 14.36
N GLN A 204 -28.88 -15.67 14.77
CA GLN A 204 -28.98 -14.52 15.69
C GLN A 204 -28.31 -14.76 17.05
N GLN A 205 -28.23 -16.02 17.48
CA GLN A 205 -27.62 -16.39 18.75
C GLN A 205 -26.14 -16.74 18.64
N HIS A 206 -25.68 -17.17 17.45
CA HIS A 206 -24.35 -17.77 17.29
C HIS A 206 -23.39 -16.95 16.42
N CYS A 207 -23.88 -16.16 15.47
CA CYS A 207 -23.05 -15.26 14.67
C CYS A 207 -22.57 -14.06 15.50
N ASP A 208 -21.38 -13.59 15.19
CA ASP A 208 -20.77 -12.40 15.80
C ASP A 208 -21.20 -11.11 15.08
N GLY A 209 -21.58 -11.22 13.80
CA GLY A 209 -22.19 -10.13 13.03
C GLY A 209 -23.27 -10.63 12.06
N ILE A 210 -24.25 -9.78 11.76
CA ILE A 210 -25.26 -10.01 10.73
C ILE A 210 -25.36 -8.75 9.88
N VAL A 211 -25.20 -8.90 8.56
CA VAL A 211 -25.48 -7.85 7.57
C VAL A 211 -26.77 -8.21 6.87
N VAL A 212 -27.81 -7.40 7.04
CA VAL A 212 -29.14 -7.67 6.48
C VAL A 212 -29.53 -6.64 5.43
N TRP A 213 -29.79 -7.12 4.22
CA TRP A 213 -30.34 -6.35 3.11
C TRP A 213 -31.78 -6.80 2.86
N GLY A 214 -32.73 -5.87 2.90
CA GLY A 214 -34.12 -6.23 2.59
C GLY A 214 -35.15 -5.18 2.94
N GLY A 215 -36.42 -5.55 2.72
CA GLY A 215 -37.56 -4.74 3.14
C GLY A 215 -37.70 -4.68 4.66
N GLU A 216 -38.56 -3.77 5.12
CA GLU A 216 -38.74 -3.46 6.54
C GLU A 216 -39.03 -4.69 7.41
N GLU A 217 -39.89 -5.60 6.94
CA GLU A 217 -40.24 -6.83 7.67
C GLU A 217 -39.03 -7.74 7.90
N VAL A 218 -38.15 -7.90 6.91
CA VAL A 218 -36.95 -8.75 7.00
C VAL A 218 -35.95 -8.13 7.97
N VAL A 219 -35.72 -6.81 7.87
CA VAL A 219 -34.82 -6.12 8.80
C VAL A 219 -35.34 -6.23 10.23
N ARG A 220 -36.65 -6.02 10.43
CA ARG A 220 -37.29 -6.16 11.75
C ARG A 220 -37.17 -7.57 12.31
N GLU A 221 -37.39 -8.60 11.48
CA GLU A 221 -37.23 -10.01 11.88
C GLU A 221 -35.82 -10.30 12.40
N TYR A 222 -34.78 -9.79 11.74
CA TYR A 222 -33.39 -10.01 12.18
C TYR A 222 -33.00 -9.17 13.40
N ARG A 223 -33.60 -7.98 13.55
CA ARG A 223 -33.43 -7.12 14.74
C ARG A 223 -34.01 -7.77 16.00
N GLU A 224 -35.16 -8.43 15.87
CA GLU A 224 -35.83 -9.12 16.98
C GLU A 224 -35.14 -10.45 17.30
N GLY A 225 -34.62 -10.60 18.53
CA GLY A 225 -34.05 -11.88 18.99
C GLY A 225 -32.54 -12.05 18.79
N LEU A 226 -31.82 -10.95 18.55
CA LEU A 226 -30.35 -10.94 18.59
C LEU A 226 -29.80 -11.24 19.98
N SER A 227 -28.67 -11.95 20.02
CA SER A 227 -27.88 -12.03 21.25
C SER A 227 -27.12 -10.72 21.51
N LEU A 228 -26.76 -10.47 22.77
CA LEU A 228 -25.99 -9.28 23.16
C LEU A 228 -24.62 -9.15 22.49
N LYS A 229 -24.07 -10.25 21.95
CA LYS A 229 -22.77 -10.25 21.26
C LYS A 229 -22.88 -9.94 19.75
N THR A 230 -24.07 -10.06 19.17
CA THR A 230 -24.25 -10.01 17.72
C THR A 230 -24.40 -8.57 17.25
N HIS A 231 -23.47 -8.11 16.42
CA HIS A 231 -23.57 -6.80 15.76
C HIS A 231 -24.49 -6.88 14.55
N LEU A 232 -25.46 -5.98 14.43
CA LEU A 232 -26.36 -5.93 13.28
C LEU A 232 -26.02 -4.71 12.41
N VAL A 233 -25.82 -4.95 11.11
CA VAL A 233 -25.69 -3.92 10.07
C VAL A 233 -26.93 -3.99 9.19
N GLU A 234 -27.66 -2.89 9.13
CA GLU A 234 -28.99 -2.83 8.52
C GLU A 234 -28.98 -2.02 7.22
N TYR A 235 -29.35 -2.67 6.12
CA TYR A 235 -29.61 -2.04 4.83
C TYR A 235 -31.09 -2.24 4.49
N GLY A 236 -31.91 -1.30 5.00
CA GLY A 236 -33.37 -1.31 4.87
C GLY A 236 -33.87 -0.80 3.51
N PRO A 237 -35.20 -0.62 3.37
CA PRO A 237 -35.77 -0.05 2.16
C PRO A 237 -35.30 1.41 2.00
N LYS A 238 -34.73 1.70 0.83
CA LYS A 238 -34.19 3.01 0.47
C LYS A 238 -34.72 3.47 -0.88
N VAL A 239 -34.83 4.77 -1.06
CA VAL A 239 -35.29 5.42 -2.29
C VAL A 239 -34.37 6.56 -2.70
N SER A 240 -34.25 6.75 -4.00
CA SER A 240 -33.33 7.73 -4.60
C SER A 240 -34.06 8.58 -5.65
N PHE A 241 -33.50 9.74 -5.95
CA PHE A 241 -34.04 10.67 -6.94
C PHE A 241 -32.92 11.43 -7.66
N ALA A 242 -33.29 12.12 -8.73
CA ALA A 242 -32.41 13.01 -9.45
C ALA A 242 -32.89 14.48 -9.35
N ALA A 243 -31.97 15.43 -9.36
CA ALA A 243 -32.25 16.85 -9.39
C ALA A 243 -31.33 17.59 -10.38
N ILE A 244 -31.91 18.33 -11.31
CA ILE A 244 -31.18 19.04 -12.37
C ILE A 244 -31.45 20.53 -12.25
N ALA A 245 -30.38 21.31 -12.14
CA ALA A 245 -30.47 22.76 -12.06
C ALA A 245 -30.78 23.37 -13.43
N LYS A 246 -31.43 24.53 -13.43
CA LYS A 246 -31.90 25.22 -14.65
C LYS A 246 -30.81 25.44 -15.68
N GLU A 247 -29.58 25.69 -15.23
CA GLU A 247 -28.42 25.94 -16.09
C GLU A 247 -27.95 24.70 -16.86
N ARG A 248 -28.46 23.52 -16.51
CA ARG A 248 -28.08 22.22 -17.10
C ARG A 248 -29.16 21.61 -17.98
N LEU A 249 -30.38 22.16 -17.99
CA LEU A 249 -31.52 21.58 -18.71
C LEU A 249 -31.33 21.54 -20.24
N SER A 250 -30.55 22.46 -20.81
CA SER A 250 -30.29 22.50 -22.25
C SER A 250 -29.17 21.56 -22.69
N ASP A 251 -28.49 20.89 -21.77
CA ASP A 251 -27.35 20.01 -22.07
C ASP A 251 -27.85 18.58 -22.39
N PRO A 252 -27.73 18.11 -23.64
CA PRO A 252 -28.19 16.79 -24.03
C PRO A 252 -27.43 15.66 -23.32
N ALA A 253 -26.19 15.90 -22.85
CA ALA A 253 -25.44 14.90 -22.09
C ALA A 253 -26.14 14.56 -20.76
N VAL A 254 -26.74 15.56 -20.10
CA VAL A 254 -27.46 15.39 -18.84
C VAL A 254 -28.72 14.53 -19.02
N ALA A 255 -29.42 14.68 -20.15
CA ALA A 255 -30.55 13.81 -20.49
C ALA A 255 -30.10 12.36 -20.72
N ALA A 256 -28.94 12.14 -21.35
CA ALA A 256 -28.36 10.82 -21.53
C ALA A 256 -27.93 10.17 -20.20
N GLU A 257 -27.30 10.93 -19.30
CA GLU A 257 -26.93 10.48 -17.95
C GLU A 257 -28.16 10.08 -17.13
N MET A 258 -29.24 10.87 -17.21
CA MET A 258 -30.52 10.55 -16.58
C MET A 258 -31.14 9.27 -17.14
N ALA A 259 -31.21 9.16 -18.48
CA ALA A 259 -31.76 7.97 -19.15
C ALA A 259 -31.02 6.70 -18.75
N ARG A 260 -29.69 6.76 -18.67
CA ARG A 260 -28.86 5.64 -18.21
C ARG A 260 -29.10 5.33 -16.74
N SER A 261 -29.14 6.34 -15.87
CA SER A 261 -29.42 6.16 -14.43
C SER A 261 -30.78 5.50 -14.18
N LEU A 262 -31.78 5.82 -15.01
CA LEU A 262 -33.11 5.21 -14.96
C LEU A 262 -33.11 3.75 -15.43
N ALA A 263 -32.44 3.47 -16.55
CA ALA A 263 -32.49 2.17 -17.21
C ALA A 263 -31.72 1.08 -16.47
N LEU A 264 -30.65 1.45 -15.78
CA LEU A 264 -29.83 0.46 -15.12
C LEU A 264 -30.59 -0.26 -13.99
N TRP A 265 -30.45 -1.58 -13.97
CA TRP A 265 -31.22 -2.51 -13.12
C TRP A 265 -32.74 -2.34 -13.22
N ASP A 266 -33.25 -1.68 -14.27
CA ASP A 266 -34.68 -1.36 -14.45
C ASP A 266 -35.29 -0.69 -13.21
N GLN A 267 -34.52 0.18 -12.53
CA GLN A 267 -34.82 0.84 -11.25
C GLN A 267 -34.85 -0.06 -9.99
N ASN A 268 -34.40 -1.31 -10.06
CA ASN A 268 -34.44 -2.22 -8.90
C ASN A 268 -33.35 -1.94 -7.85
N ALA A 269 -32.30 -1.18 -8.19
CA ALA A 269 -31.27 -0.80 -7.23
C ALA A 269 -31.80 0.31 -6.30
N CYS A 270 -31.39 0.28 -5.02
CA CYS A 270 -31.74 1.35 -4.06
C CYS A 270 -31.27 2.74 -4.52
N SER A 271 -30.17 2.78 -5.28
CA SER A 271 -29.60 3.99 -5.86
C SER A 271 -30.34 4.51 -7.10
N SER A 272 -31.28 3.75 -7.66
CA SER A 272 -31.95 4.14 -8.90
C SER A 272 -32.95 5.29 -8.66
N PRO A 273 -32.98 6.31 -9.53
CA PRO A 273 -33.89 7.43 -9.37
C PRO A 273 -35.34 6.98 -9.63
N GLN A 274 -36.24 7.30 -8.70
CA GLN A 274 -37.69 7.13 -8.87
C GLN A 274 -38.39 8.40 -9.34
N VAL A 275 -37.83 9.56 -8.95
CA VAL A 275 -38.32 10.90 -9.28
C VAL A 275 -37.18 11.71 -9.86
N LEU A 276 -37.49 12.56 -10.84
CA LEU A 276 -36.61 13.59 -11.37
C LEU A 276 -37.20 14.97 -11.11
N TYR A 277 -36.44 15.81 -10.41
CA TYR A 277 -36.78 17.22 -10.21
C TYR A 277 -36.03 18.10 -11.20
N LEU A 278 -36.76 18.94 -11.92
CA LEU A 278 -36.21 19.92 -12.86
C LEU A 278 -36.46 21.32 -12.33
N GLU A 279 -35.39 22.09 -12.13
CA GLU A 279 -35.49 23.49 -11.77
C GLU A 279 -35.87 24.32 -13.00
N ASP A 280 -37.11 24.77 -13.05
CA ASP A 280 -37.63 25.57 -14.15
C ASP A 280 -38.64 26.58 -13.60
N ALA A 281 -38.17 27.82 -13.45
CA ALA A 281 -38.97 28.95 -12.95
C ALA A 281 -39.76 29.65 -14.06
N THR A 282 -39.74 29.15 -15.31
CA THR A 282 -40.50 29.74 -16.41
C THR A 282 -41.99 29.40 -16.29
N GLU A 283 -42.87 30.37 -16.58
CA GLU A 283 -44.32 30.13 -16.54
C GLU A 283 -44.74 29.11 -17.60
N ASP A 284 -44.13 29.16 -18.79
CA ASP A 284 -44.46 28.32 -19.95
C ASP A 284 -43.80 26.94 -19.95
N GLY A 285 -42.86 26.68 -19.03
CA GLY A 285 -42.19 25.39 -18.87
C GLY A 285 -41.45 24.92 -20.12
N GLU A 286 -41.00 25.86 -20.96
CA GLU A 286 -40.29 25.54 -22.21
C GLU A 286 -39.01 24.74 -21.97
N PRO A 287 -38.13 25.09 -21.01
CA PRO A 287 -36.92 24.32 -20.71
C PRO A 287 -37.22 22.88 -20.29
N THR A 288 -38.26 22.69 -19.47
CA THR A 288 -38.74 21.36 -19.08
C THR A 288 -39.15 20.54 -20.30
N ARG A 289 -39.97 21.10 -21.22
CA ARG A 289 -40.41 20.39 -22.43
C ARG A 289 -39.26 20.03 -23.37
N ALA A 290 -38.28 20.93 -23.51
CA ALA A 290 -37.06 20.67 -24.27
C ALA A 290 -36.26 19.51 -23.67
N PHE A 291 -36.04 19.52 -22.35
CA PHE A 291 -35.33 18.43 -21.65
C PHE A 291 -36.06 17.10 -21.78
N ILE A 292 -37.40 17.08 -21.63
CA ILE A 292 -38.20 15.85 -21.79
C ILE A 292 -38.06 15.29 -23.20
N THR A 293 -37.98 16.13 -24.23
CA THR A 293 -37.77 15.68 -25.61
C THR A 293 -36.41 14.99 -25.75
N ALA A 294 -35.33 15.60 -25.25
CA ALA A 294 -34.00 15.00 -25.24
C ALA A 294 -33.94 13.70 -24.42
N LEU A 295 -34.63 13.66 -23.27
CA LEU A 295 -34.69 12.47 -22.41
C LEU A 295 -35.36 11.30 -23.12
N LYS A 296 -36.44 11.53 -23.87
CA LYS A 296 -37.13 10.48 -24.64
C LYS A 296 -36.22 9.87 -25.70
N GLU A 297 -35.51 10.72 -26.45
CA GLU A 297 -34.53 10.27 -27.45
C GLU A 297 -33.41 9.46 -26.80
N ALA A 298 -32.90 9.92 -25.67
CA ALA A 298 -31.88 9.21 -24.90
C ALA A 298 -32.38 7.86 -24.35
N LEU A 299 -33.62 7.78 -23.86
CA LEU A 299 -34.22 6.52 -23.40
C LEU A 299 -34.39 5.50 -24.54
N ASP A 300 -34.71 5.96 -25.75
CA ASP A 300 -34.77 5.10 -26.94
C ASP A 300 -33.38 4.62 -27.40
N VAL A 301 -32.32 5.41 -27.18
CA VAL A 301 -30.93 4.98 -27.35
C VAL A 301 -30.59 3.92 -26.30
N VAL A 302 -30.80 4.22 -25.03
CA VAL A 302 -30.46 3.31 -23.92
C VAL A 302 -31.25 2.01 -23.99
N GLN A 303 -32.50 2.00 -24.47
CA GLN A 303 -33.24 0.76 -24.71
C GLN A 303 -32.55 -0.16 -25.73
N ARG A 304 -31.87 0.39 -26.74
CA ARG A 304 -31.15 -0.39 -27.74
C ARG A 304 -29.85 -0.97 -27.18
N GLU A 305 -29.19 -0.24 -26.29
CA GLU A 305 -27.92 -0.63 -25.67
C GLU A 305 -28.11 -1.56 -24.46
N LEU A 306 -29.12 -1.27 -23.65
CA LEU A 306 -29.52 -1.98 -22.43
C LEU A 306 -31.02 -2.26 -22.49
N PRO A 307 -31.46 -3.29 -23.22
CA PRO A 307 -32.87 -3.62 -23.32
C PRO A 307 -33.51 -3.90 -21.97
N GLN A 308 -34.74 -3.42 -21.75
CA GLN A 308 -35.54 -3.84 -20.60
C GLN A 308 -35.81 -5.35 -20.66
N GLY A 309 -35.65 -6.04 -19.53
CA GLY A 309 -35.97 -7.46 -19.42
C GLY A 309 -37.49 -7.73 -19.42
N PRO A 310 -37.90 -9.01 -19.51
CA PRO A 310 -39.32 -9.36 -19.50
C PRO A 310 -39.96 -9.09 -18.14
N LEU A 311 -41.09 -8.38 -18.15
CA LEU A 311 -41.89 -8.11 -16.96
C LEU A 311 -42.87 -9.26 -16.66
N SER A 312 -42.99 -9.64 -15.39
CA SER A 312 -44.02 -10.56 -14.91
C SER A 312 -45.44 -9.98 -15.11
N MET A 313 -46.47 -10.81 -14.95
CA MET A 313 -47.86 -10.35 -15.04
C MET A 313 -48.17 -9.24 -14.02
N GLN A 314 -47.67 -9.36 -12.79
CA GLN A 314 -47.91 -8.39 -11.73
C GLN A 314 -47.18 -7.07 -12.00
N GLU A 315 -45.91 -7.13 -12.39
CA GLU A 315 -45.11 -5.93 -12.72
C GLU A 315 -45.72 -5.17 -13.91
N ARG A 316 -46.17 -5.89 -14.95
CA ARG A 316 -46.90 -5.27 -16.07
C ARG A 316 -48.20 -4.62 -15.65
N ALA A 317 -48.95 -5.24 -14.74
CA ALA A 317 -50.21 -4.69 -14.25
C ALA A 317 -49.97 -3.37 -13.49
N GLU A 318 -48.94 -3.31 -12.65
CA GLU A 318 -48.57 -2.09 -11.92
C GLU A 318 -48.15 -0.95 -12.87
N VAL A 319 -47.27 -1.22 -13.83
CA VAL A 319 -46.86 -0.22 -14.84
C VAL A 319 -48.05 0.24 -15.68
N THR A 320 -48.96 -0.68 -16.06
CA THR A 320 -50.15 -0.36 -16.84
C THR A 320 -51.12 0.51 -16.03
N LYS A 321 -51.34 0.19 -14.75
CA LYS A 321 -52.17 0.99 -13.84
C LYS A 321 -51.67 2.44 -13.78
N GLU A 322 -50.38 2.65 -13.57
CA GLU A 322 -49.79 4.00 -13.52
C GLU A 322 -49.96 4.76 -14.84
N ARG A 323 -49.83 4.07 -15.99
CA ARG A 323 -50.07 4.68 -17.31
C ARG A 323 -51.52 5.09 -17.50
N GLU A 324 -52.49 4.25 -17.13
CA GLU A 324 -53.91 4.61 -17.26
C GLU A 324 -54.28 5.79 -16.34
N MET A 325 -53.75 5.81 -15.11
CA MET A 325 -53.91 6.95 -14.20
C MET A 325 -53.33 8.23 -14.82
N ALA A 326 -52.10 8.18 -15.34
CA ALA A 326 -51.47 9.31 -16.00
C ALA A 326 -52.23 9.79 -17.26
N ARG A 327 -52.90 8.89 -18.01
CA ARG A 327 -53.78 9.30 -19.13
C ARG A 327 -55.01 10.05 -18.65
N PHE A 328 -55.60 9.62 -17.54
CA PHE A 328 -56.73 10.31 -16.94
C PHE A 328 -56.31 11.71 -16.47
N ASP A 329 -55.18 11.81 -15.77
CA ASP A 329 -54.63 13.09 -15.29
C ASP A 329 -54.23 14.02 -16.45
N ALA A 330 -53.71 13.47 -17.55
CA ALA A 330 -53.44 14.23 -18.76
C ALA A 330 -54.70 14.77 -19.44
N ALA A 331 -55.79 13.99 -19.45
CA ALA A 331 -57.09 14.46 -19.94
C ALA A 331 -57.68 15.59 -19.08
N MET A 332 -57.30 15.63 -17.79
CA MET A 332 -57.66 16.69 -16.85
C MET A 332 -56.69 17.89 -16.86
N GLY A 333 -55.60 17.81 -17.63
CA GLY A 333 -54.60 18.88 -17.76
C GLY A 333 -53.67 19.04 -16.56
N VAL A 334 -53.56 18.03 -15.69
CA VAL A 334 -52.72 18.07 -14.47
C VAL A 334 -51.44 17.23 -14.57
N ALA A 335 -51.30 16.42 -15.63
CA ALA A 335 -50.10 15.66 -15.95
C ALA A 335 -49.84 15.56 -17.46
N GLU A 336 -48.66 15.08 -17.85
CA GLU A 336 -48.36 14.64 -19.22
C GLU A 336 -47.80 13.21 -19.20
N LEU A 337 -48.29 12.36 -20.11
CA LEU A 337 -47.79 11.00 -20.28
C LEU A 337 -46.98 10.88 -21.57
N HIS A 338 -45.74 10.41 -21.45
CA HIS A 338 -44.86 10.08 -22.57
C HIS A 338 -44.49 8.59 -22.51
N THR A 339 -44.71 7.89 -23.62
CA THR A 339 -44.34 6.46 -23.82
C THR A 339 -43.89 6.22 -25.27
N PRO A 340 -43.06 5.21 -25.54
CA PRO A 340 -42.71 4.83 -26.91
C PRO A 340 -43.93 4.29 -27.68
N GLY A 341 -43.97 4.54 -28.99
CA GLY A 341 -45.15 4.27 -29.83
C GLY A 341 -45.39 2.82 -30.26
N THR A 342 -44.39 1.92 -30.16
CA THR A 342 -44.48 0.54 -30.67
C THR A 342 -44.54 -0.52 -29.57
N ALA A 343 -43.72 -0.38 -28.54
CA ALA A 343 -43.73 -1.17 -27.32
C ALA A 343 -43.32 -0.25 -26.15
N PRO A 344 -44.10 -0.14 -25.07
CA PRO A 344 -43.83 0.87 -24.05
C PRO A 344 -42.83 0.33 -22.99
N TYR A 345 -41.54 0.36 -23.30
CA TYR A 345 -40.44 -0.12 -22.45
C TYR A 345 -39.92 0.93 -21.45
N TRP A 346 -40.34 2.18 -21.57
CA TRP A 346 -40.18 3.22 -20.55
C TRP A 346 -41.47 4.05 -20.44
N THR A 347 -41.61 4.74 -19.31
CA THR A 347 -42.73 5.66 -19.03
C THR A 347 -42.18 6.92 -18.39
N VAL A 348 -42.52 8.08 -18.94
CA VAL A 348 -42.22 9.38 -18.32
C VAL A 348 -43.54 10.10 -18.06
N ILE A 349 -43.79 10.41 -16.79
CA ILE A 349 -45.01 11.08 -16.32
C ILE A 349 -44.58 12.43 -15.75
N VAL A 350 -44.96 13.52 -16.39
CA VAL A 350 -44.67 14.89 -15.93
C VAL A 350 -45.86 15.35 -15.09
N GLU A 351 -45.65 15.65 -13.81
CA GLU A 351 -46.68 16.08 -12.86
C GLU A 351 -46.38 17.50 -12.36
N GLN A 352 -47.43 18.30 -12.10
CA GLN A 352 -47.27 19.62 -11.47
C GLN A 352 -47.09 19.53 -9.95
N ASP A 353 -47.49 18.43 -9.31
CA ASP A 353 -47.32 18.22 -7.87
C ASP A 353 -45.84 17.91 -7.53
N PRO A 354 -45.17 18.76 -6.73
CA PRO A 354 -43.77 18.54 -6.34
C PRO A 354 -43.58 17.48 -5.25
N ALA A 355 -44.64 16.93 -4.66
CA ALA A 355 -44.51 15.88 -3.64
C ALA A 355 -43.86 14.61 -4.20
N PHE A 356 -42.89 14.04 -3.48
CA PHE A 356 -42.21 12.81 -3.91
C PHE A 356 -43.22 11.65 -4.05
N LYS A 357 -43.03 10.81 -5.08
CA LYS A 357 -43.92 9.68 -5.41
C LYS A 357 -43.08 8.44 -5.72
N LEU A 358 -43.49 7.30 -5.15
CA LEU A 358 -42.81 6.03 -5.38
C LEU A 358 -43.12 5.50 -6.77
N SER A 359 -42.09 5.14 -7.53
CA SER A 359 -42.21 4.52 -8.83
C SER A 359 -42.65 3.05 -8.70
N PRO A 360 -43.49 2.52 -9.61
CA PRO A 360 -43.67 1.07 -9.76
C PRO A 360 -42.41 0.38 -10.31
N LEU A 361 -41.32 1.12 -10.53
CA LEU A 361 -40.04 0.73 -11.13
C LEU A 361 -40.19 0.47 -12.64
N PHE A 362 -39.28 -0.33 -13.20
CA PHE A 362 -39.33 -0.80 -14.59
C PHE A 362 -39.34 0.36 -15.60
N ARG A 363 -38.42 1.31 -15.40
CA ARG A 363 -38.23 2.50 -16.23
C ARG A 363 -39.45 3.42 -16.26
N THR A 364 -40.15 3.52 -15.14
CA THR A 364 -41.24 4.47 -14.91
C THR A 364 -40.72 5.63 -14.07
N LEU A 365 -40.68 6.82 -14.66
CA LEU A 365 -40.11 8.02 -14.05
C LEU A 365 -41.19 9.09 -13.86
N TYR A 366 -41.32 9.58 -12.63
CA TYR A 366 -42.06 10.82 -12.38
C TYR A 366 -41.12 12.01 -12.52
N VAL A 367 -41.52 12.98 -13.34
CA VAL A 367 -40.79 14.25 -13.51
C VAL A 367 -41.60 15.36 -12.87
N LYS A 368 -40.95 16.14 -12.01
CA LYS A 368 -41.57 17.20 -11.21
C LYS A 368 -40.85 18.51 -11.48
N ARG A 369 -41.62 19.53 -11.85
CA ARG A 369 -41.12 20.89 -12.06
C ARG A 369 -41.10 21.64 -10.74
N VAL A 370 -39.98 22.27 -10.42
CA VAL A 370 -39.77 23.07 -9.20
C VAL A 370 -39.20 24.43 -9.58
N GLY A 371 -39.56 25.48 -8.84
CA GLY A 371 -39.07 26.83 -9.12
C GLY A 371 -37.62 27.00 -8.65
N ASP A 372 -37.22 26.25 -7.62
CA ASP A 372 -35.90 26.32 -7.01
C ASP A 372 -35.55 25.00 -6.32
N LEU A 373 -34.42 24.39 -6.64
CA LEU A 373 -34.01 23.12 -5.99
C LEU A 373 -33.87 23.21 -4.47
N ARG A 374 -33.73 24.41 -3.90
CA ARG A 374 -33.67 24.62 -2.44
C ARG A 374 -34.97 24.26 -1.74
N GLU A 375 -36.10 24.25 -2.46
CA GLU A 375 -37.42 23.90 -1.91
C GLU A 375 -37.65 22.40 -1.78
N LEU A 376 -36.82 21.58 -2.45
CA LEU A 376 -36.89 20.11 -2.37
C LEU A 376 -36.83 19.60 -0.94
N SER A 377 -36.14 20.32 -0.06
CA SER A 377 -36.04 19.94 1.34
C SER A 377 -37.40 19.76 2.02
N THR A 378 -38.40 20.55 1.62
CA THR A 378 -39.77 20.48 2.13
C THR A 378 -40.53 19.29 1.55
N HIS A 379 -40.37 19.04 0.25
CA HIS A 379 -41.06 17.96 -0.46
C HIS A 379 -40.53 16.56 -0.14
N LEU A 380 -39.26 16.49 0.27
CA LEU A 380 -38.56 15.25 0.63
C LEU A 380 -38.71 14.88 2.11
N ALA A 381 -39.05 15.83 2.98
CA ALA A 381 -39.15 15.64 4.43
C ALA A 381 -39.99 14.43 4.88
N PRO A 382 -41.12 14.07 4.23
CA PRO A 382 -41.90 12.89 4.63
C PRO A 382 -41.17 11.55 4.48
N TYR A 383 -40.14 11.49 3.63
CA TYR A 383 -39.38 10.26 3.37
C TYR A 383 -38.17 10.13 4.29
N GLY A 384 -37.58 11.25 4.74
CA GLY A 384 -36.54 11.29 5.79
C GLY A 384 -35.47 10.20 5.62
N ASP A 385 -35.37 9.30 6.60
CA ASP A 385 -34.41 8.20 6.66
C ASP A 385 -34.53 7.17 5.52
N ALA A 386 -35.61 7.17 4.75
CA ALA A 386 -35.76 6.33 3.57
C ALA A 386 -34.97 6.87 2.36
N LEU A 387 -34.57 8.14 2.36
CA LEU A 387 -33.79 8.74 1.29
C LEU A 387 -32.35 8.22 1.33
N GLN A 388 -31.81 7.86 0.17
CA GLN A 388 -30.43 7.38 0.04
C GLN A 388 -29.61 8.30 -0.86
N THR A 389 -29.81 8.20 -2.18
CA THR A 389 -28.96 8.87 -3.17
C THR A 389 -29.72 9.98 -3.89
N ALA A 390 -29.12 11.16 -3.94
CA ALA A 390 -29.51 12.24 -4.84
C ALA A 390 -28.49 12.35 -5.97
N GLY A 391 -28.90 12.03 -7.20
CA GLY A 391 -28.11 12.25 -8.41
C GLY A 391 -28.32 13.67 -8.90
N VAL A 392 -27.27 14.48 -8.95
CA VAL A 392 -27.39 15.91 -9.22
C VAL A 392 -26.61 16.32 -10.47
N SER A 393 -27.20 17.24 -11.24
CA SER A 393 -26.49 18.01 -12.27
C SER A 393 -26.65 19.49 -11.96
N ILE A 394 -25.68 20.03 -11.22
CA ILE A 394 -25.71 21.37 -10.63
C ILE A 394 -24.36 22.07 -10.91
N PRO A 395 -24.32 23.35 -11.29
CA PRO A 395 -23.07 24.10 -11.41
C PRO A 395 -22.28 24.15 -10.08
N PRO A 396 -20.93 24.10 -10.11
CA PRO A 396 -20.12 24.11 -8.89
C PRO A 396 -20.42 25.26 -7.92
N ALA A 397 -20.80 26.43 -8.43
CA ALA A 397 -21.14 27.61 -7.63
C ALA A 397 -22.39 27.44 -6.73
N ARG A 398 -23.26 26.46 -7.01
CA ARG A 398 -24.50 26.19 -6.25
C ARG A 398 -24.52 24.81 -5.58
N LEU A 399 -23.57 23.94 -5.92
CA LEU A 399 -23.58 22.53 -5.53
C LEU A 399 -23.68 22.34 -4.02
N PHE A 400 -22.82 23.01 -3.24
CA PHE A 400 -22.78 22.82 -1.79
C PHE A 400 -24.02 23.38 -1.06
N ASP A 401 -24.56 24.55 -1.44
CA ASP A 401 -25.81 25.08 -0.83
C ASP A 401 -27.00 24.16 -1.07
N ILE A 402 -27.12 23.60 -2.28
CA ILE A 402 -28.20 22.64 -2.57
C ILE A 402 -27.94 21.32 -1.87
N ALA A 403 -26.71 20.80 -1.90
CA ALA A 403 -26.35 19.55 -1.22
C ALA A 403 -26.64 19.63 0.28
N ASP A 404 -26.26 20.70 0.98
CA ASP A 404 -26.51 20.89 2.41
C ASP A 404 -28.02 20.82 2.74
N ARG A 405 -28.87 21.35 1.87
CA ARG A 405 -30.34 21.28 2.03
C ARG A 405 -30.89 19.88 1.77
N LEU A 406 -30.35 19.16 0.80
CA LEU A 406 -30.73 17.76 0.55
C LEU A 406 -30.32 16.87 1.73
N LEU A 407 -29.11 17.07 2.27
CA LEU A 407 -28.62 16.37 3.46
C LEU A 407 -29.51 16.65 4.67
N ALA A 408 -29.96 17.89 4.86
CA ALA A 408 -30.90 18.25 5.94
C ALA A 408 -32.26 17.54 5.85
N SER A 409 -32.61 16.98 4.68
CA SER A 409 -33.83 16.19 4.48
C SER A 409 -33.66 14.69 4.70
N GLY A 410 -32.44 14.23 5.03
CA GLY A 410 -32.14 12.81 5.26
C GLY A 410 -31.46 12.10 4.08
N VAL A 411 -31.10 12.82 3.01
CA VAL A 411 -30.29 12.24 1.93
C VAL A 411 -28.92 11.84 2.50
N LEU A 412 -28.48 10.62 2.21
CA LEU A 412 -27.23 10.05 2.74
C LEU A 412 -26.06 10.22 1.78
N ARG A 413 -26.35 10.43 0.50
CA ARG A 413 -25.36 10.52 -0.58
C ARG A 413 -25.82 11.49 -1.66
N VAL A 414 -24.95 12.44 -2.01
CA VAL A 414 -25.13 13.34 -3.16
C VAL A 414 -24.01 13.04 -4.15
N THR A 415 -24.35 12.71 -5.39
CA THR A 415 -23.39 12.31 -6.42
C THR A 415 -23.75 12.89 -7.78
N ALA A 416 -22.81 12.89 -8.72
CA ALA A 416 -23.09 13.30 -10.08
C ALA A 416 -24.16 12.42 -10.71
N LEU A 417 -25.02 13.02 -11.53
CA LEU A 417 -25.97 12.26 -12.35
C LEU A 417 -25.21 11.31 -13.29
N GLY A 418 -25.73 10.09 -13.48
CA GLY A 418 -25.01 9.03 -14.21
C GLY A 418 -24.08 8.17 -13.35
N GLU A 419 -23.66 8.65 -12.17
CA GLU A 419 -22.80 7.92 -11.24
C GLU A 419 -23.56 7.32 -10.03
N MET A 420 -24.88 7.44 -10.01
CA MET A 420 -25.74 7.04 -8.88
C MET A 420 -25.54 5.59 -8.44
N SER A 421 -25.40 4.68 -9.40
CA SER A 421 -25.20 3.26 -9.11
C SER A 421 -23.73 2.82 -9.09
N GLY A 422 -22.82 3.73 -9.39
CA GLY A 422 -21.39 3.54 -9.18
C GLY A 422 -21.00 3.94 -7.76
N GLY A 423 -19.73 3.74 -7.42
CA GLY A 423 -19.14 4.22 -6.18
C GLY A 423 -17.62 4.31 -6.30
N THR A 424 -17.04 5.27 -5.62
CA THR A 424 -15.58 5.34 -5.47
C THR A 424 -15.14 4.49 -4.28
N PRO A 425 -13.90 3.93 -4.28
CA PRO A 425 -13.40 3.21 -3.13
C PRO A 425 -13.54 4.03 -1.84
N GLY A 426 -14.09 3.42 -0.78
CA GLY A 426 -14.26 4.06 0.52
C GLY A 426 -15.48 4.97 0.65
N GLU A 427 -16.30 5.11 -0.40
CA GLU A 427 -17.53 5.89 -0.33
C GLU A 427 -18.56 5.23 0.62
N PRO A 428 -19.19 6.00 1.53
CA PRO A 428 -20.20 5.45 2.42
C PRO A 428 -21.42 4.89 1.66
N HIS A 429 -21.96 3.76 2.13
CA HIS A 429 -23.22 3.20 1.64
C HIS A 429 -24.27 3.31 2.73
N ASP A 430 -25.43 3.91 2.44
CA ASP A 430 -26.47 4.21 3.44
C ASP A 430 -25.92 4.97 4.67
N GLY A 431 -24.93 5.84 4.47
CA GLY A 431 -24.29 6.59 5.55
C GLY A 431 -23.32 5.78 6.41
N LEU A 432 -23.04 4.53 6.04
CA LEU A 432 -22.15 3.62 6.77
C LEU A 432 -20.82 3.42 6.04
N ILE A 433 -19.75 3.30 6.85
CA ILE A 433 -18.42 2.87 6.39
C ILE A 433 -18.36 1.34 6.56
N ALA A 434 -18.60 0.61 5.47
CA ALA A 434 -18.92 -0.82 5.51
C ALA A 434 -17.83 -1.69 6.16
N LEU A 435 -16.54 -1.47 5.85
CA LEU A 435 -15.45 -2.24 6.43
C LEU A 435 -15.30 -1.96 7.94
N ASN A 436 -15.53 -0.71 8.35
CA ASN A 436 -15.50 -0.32 9.77
C ASN A 436 -16.61 -1.03 10.56
N GLU A 437 -17.79 -1.22 9.95
CA GLU A 437 -18.88 -1.97 10.54
C GLU A 437 -18.59 -3.46 10.70
N LEU A 438 -17.57 -4.00 10.02
CA LEU A 438 -17.22 -5.43 10.03
C LEU A 438 -15.98 -5.77 10.87
N VAL A 439 -15.41 -4.78 11.56
CA VAL A 439 -14.27 -4.96 12.48
C VAL A 439 -14.61 -4.45 13.88
N LYS A 440 -13.76 -4.80 14.85
CA LYS A 440 -13.71 -4.15 16.16
C LYS A 440 -12.38 -3.41 16.25
N TRP A 441 -12.42 -2.16 16.68
CA TRP A 441 -11.21 -1.42 17.01
C TRP A 441 -10.78 -1.75 18.43
N VAL A 442 -9.58 -2.30 18.56
CA VAL A 442 -8.95 -2.56 19.85
C VAL A 442 -7.80 -1.59 20.00
N SER A 443 -7.67 -0.98 21.18
CA SER A 443 -6.55 -0.13 21.52
C SER A 443 -5.73 -0.70 22.67
N ILE A 444 -4.41 -0.52 22.62
CA ILE A 444 -3.51 -0.74 23.73
C ILE A 444 -2.98 0.63 24.17
N GLY A 445 -3.35 1.05 25.38
CA GLY A 445 -2.70 2.15 26.08
C GLY A 445 -1.61 1.59 26.97
N PHE A 446 -0.35 1.96 26.73
CA PHE A 446 0.79 1.47 27.51
C PHE A 446 1.76 2.62 27.78
N SER A 447 2.18 2.79 29.04
CA SER A 447 3.13 3.84 29.43
C SER A 447 4.55 3.57 28.95
N GLU A 448 4.94 2.29 28.81
CA GLU A 448 6.28 1.88 28.35
C GLU A 448 6.36 1.58 26.86
N ALA A 449 5.26 1.65 26.10
CA ALA A 449 5.31 1.50 24.64
C ALA A 449 6.00 2.69 23.94
N GLY A 450 6.44 3.70 24.71
CA GLY A 450 7.17 4.86 24.22
C GLY A 450 8.54 4.59 23.61
N ASP A 451 9.02 3.34 23.54
CA ASP A 451 10.25 2.96 22.83
C ASP A 451 10.02 2.16 21.54
N ARG A 452 8.75 1.90 21.15
CA ARG A 452 8.40 1.30 19.85
C ARG A 452 7.63 2.30 18.99
N PHE A 453 7.94 2.32 17.70
CA PHE A 453 7.36 3.28 16.77
C PHE A 453 6.07 2.76 16.14
N ASP A 454 6.04 1.50 15.73
CA ASP A 454 4.87 0.86 15.10
C ASP A 454 4.72 -0.62 15.46
N GLY A 455 3.66 -1.26 14.96
CA GLY A 455 3.33 -2.66 15.22
C GLY A 455 4.33 -3.68 14.67
N ALA A 456 5.15 -3.33 13.68
CA ALA A 456 6.08 -4.27 13.04
C ALA A 456 7.13 -4.75 14.04
N GLU A 457 7.53 -3.84 14.94
CA GLU A 457 8.55 -4.09 15.94
C GLU A 457 8.14 -5.11 17.01
N TRP A 458 6.87 -5.50 17.05
CA TRP A 458 6.29 -6.46 17.99
C TRP A 458 6.04 -7.85 17.39
N LEU A 459 6.14 -8.01 16.07
CA LEU A 459 5.88 -9.28 15.40
C LEU A 459 6.96 -10.30 15.76
N GLY A 460 6.58 -11.54 16.06
CA GLY A 460 7.56 -12.63 16.22
C GLY A 460 8.27 -12.96 14.90
N PRO A 461 9.43 -13.65 14.93
CA PRO A 461 10.15 -14.02 13.71
C PRO A 461 9.30 -14.78 12.67
N GLU A 462 8.45 -15.72 13.11
CA GLU A 462 7.55 -16.46 12.23
C GLU A 462 6.48 -15.58 11.58
N GLU A 463 5.89 -14.66 12.34
CA GLU A 463 4.87 -13.72 11.85
C GLU A 463 5.48 -12.74 10.83
N LEU A 464 6.70 -12.27 11.11
CA LEU A 464 7.44 -11.36 10.24
C LEU A 464 7.86 -12.04 8.93
N GLU A 465 8.31 -13.30 8.98
CA GLU A 465 8.65 -14.06 7.78
C GLU A 465 7.40 -14.38 6.94
N ALA A 466 6.29 -14.75 7.58
CA ALA A 466 5.03 -14.97 6.87
C ALA A 466 4.53 -13.69 6.16
N LEU A 467 4.62 -12.53 6.82
CA LEU A 467 4.31 -11.23 6.23
C LEU A 467 5.24 -10.92 5.04
N SER A 468 6.55 -11.05 5.25
CA SER A 468 7.58 -10.79 4.24
C SER A 468 7.44 -11.70 3.02
N PHE A 469 7.23 -13.00 3.22
CA PHE A 469 7.03 -13.97 2.15
C PHE A 469 5.74 -13.70 1.36
N GLY A 470 4.65 -13.36 2.04
CA GLY A 470 3.40 -12.97 1.37
C GLY A 470 3.60 -11.77 0.44
N ARG A 471 4.31 -10.73 0.91
CA ARG A 471 4.65 -9.55 0.10
C ARG A 471 5.60 -9.87 -1.06
N ARG A 472 6.61 -10.73 -0.83
CA ARG A 472 7.52 -11.23 -1.87
C ARG A 472 6.79 -11.98 -2.97
N LEU A 473 5.89 -12.89 -2.61
CA LEU A 473 5.13 -13.68 -3.57
C LEU A 473 4.21 -12.78 -4.40
N ARG A 474 3.51 -11.84 -3.77
CA ARG A 474 2.73 -10.81 -4.47
C ARG A 474 3.59 -10.02 -5.44
N LEU A 475 4.75 -9.55 -5.00
CA LEU A 475 5.65 -8.73 -5.80
C LEU A 475 6.00 -9.42 -7.12
N VAL A 476 6.42 -10.67 -7.08
CA VAL A 476 6.91 -11.42 -8.25
C VAL A 476 5.80 -12.02 -9.11
N THR A 477 4.63 -12.34 -8.53
CA THR A 477 3.53 -12.97 -9.28
C THR A 477 2.53 -11.97 -9.86
N GLU A 478 2.40 -10.78 -9.26
CA GLU A 478 1.36 -9.81 -9.63
C GLU A 478 1.93 -8.47 -10.10
N LEU A 479 2.87 -7.89 -9.37
CA LEU A 479 3.26 -6.49 -9.59
C LEU A 479 4.43 -6.36 -10.57
N ALA A 480 5.53 -7.06 -10.32
CA ALA A 480 6.74 -6.96 -11.13
C ALA A 480 6.54 -7.37 -12.60
N PRO A 481 5.71 -8.38 -12.96
CA PRO A 481 5.44 -8.71 -14.36
C PRO A 481 4.81 -7.59 -15.20
N GLU A 482 4.29 -6.53 -14.58
CA GLU A 482 3.83 -5.33 -15.29
C GLU A 482 5.01 -4.52 -15.87
N ALA A 483 6.18 -4.56 -15.23
CA ALA A 483 7.40 -3.95 -15.73
C ALA A 483 8.07 -4.84 -16.80
N PRO A 484 8.37 -4.33 -18.02
CA PRO A 484 8.97 -5.13 -19.09
C PRO A 484 10.23 -5.89 -18.71
N TYR A 485 11.15 -5.27 -17.95
CA TYR A 485 12.40 -5.90 -17.50
C TYR A 485 12.15 -7.12 -16.61
N HIS A 486 11.23 -7.00 -15.65
CA HIS A 486 10.93 -8.10 -14.74
C HIS A 486 10.08 -9.17 -15.40
N ARG A 487 9.20 -8.81 -16.36
CA ARG A 487 8.42 -9.80 -17.12
C ARG A 487 9.31 -10.83 -17.81
N GLU A 488 10.34 -10.38 -18.52
CA GLU A 488 11.32 -11.26 -19.17
C GLU A 488 12.09 -12.10 -18.15
N ARG A 489 12.53 -11.46 -17.05
CA ARG A 489 13.32 -12.12 -16.00
C ARG A 489 12.55 -13.17 -15.20
N LEU A 490 11.23 -13.02 -15.08
CA LEU A 490 10.35 -13.89 -14.31
C LEU A 490 9.64 -14.95 -15.17
N GLU A 491 9.82 -14.91 -16.49
CA GLU A 491 9.15 -15.82 -17.42
C GLU A 491 9.51 -17.28 -17.11
N GLY A 492 8.48 -18.13 -16.98
CA GLY A 492 8.65 -19.57 -16.72
C GLY A 492 9.01 -19.95 -15.29
N LEU A 493 9.28 -18.99 -14.39
CA LEU A 493 9.57 -19.27 -12.99
C LEU A 493 8.29 -19.49 -12.19
N ARG A 494 8.33 -20.44 -11.26
CA ARG A 494 7.25 -20.72 -10.30
C ARG A 494 7.81 -20.71 -8.89
N LEU A 495 7.21 -19.90 -8.04
CA LEU A 495 7.61 -19.71 -6.65
C LEU A 495 6.46 -20.18 -5.77
N GLU A 496 6.63 -21.33 -5.11
CA GLU A 496 5.62 -21.92 -4.24
C GLU A 496 6.08 -21.93 -2.77
N THR A 497 7.40 -21.99 -2.56
CA THR A 497 8.05 -22.06 -1.25
C THR A 497 9.04 -20.90 -1.05
N PRO A 498 9.38 -20.55 0.21
CA PRO A 498 10.43 -19.57 0.50
C PRO A 498 11.77 -19.92 -0.15
N GLU A 499 12.11 -21.21 -0.26
CA GLU A 499 13.36 -21.71 -0.85
C GLU A 499 13.45 -21.45 -2.36
N ASP A 500 12.31 -21.45 -3.06
CA ASP A 500 12.26 -21.17 -4.50
C ASP A 500 12.75 -19.76 -4.83
N TRP A 501 12.77 -18.85 -3.86
CA TRP A 501 13.22 -17.47 -4.03
C TRP A 501 14.62 -17.36 -4.65
N HIS A 502 15.51 -18.29 -4.31
CA HIS A 502 16.88 -18.28 -4.80
C HIS A 502 17.02 -18.66 -6.29
N GLN A 503 15.96 -19.17 -6.92
CA GLN A 503 15.90 -19.42 -8.36
C GLN A 503 15.84 -18.12 -9.18
N LEU A 504 15.37 -17.02 -8.57
CA LEU A 504 15.33 -15.71 -9.22
C LEU A 504 16.76 -15.23 -9.54
N PRO A 505 17.04 -14.66 -10.72
CA PRO A 505 18.38 -14.13 -11.02
C PRO A 505 18.79 -13.04 -10.02
N LEU A 506 20.06 -12.62 -9.98
CA LEU A 506 20.43 -11.37 -9.31
C LEU A 506 20.25 -10.18 -10.27
N MET A 507 19.85 -9.03 -9.75
CA MET A 507 19.80 -7.76 -10.49
C MET A 507 21.05 -6.94 -10.17
N GLU A 508 21.75 -6.50 -11.21
CA GLU A 508 22.99 -5.74 -11.12
C GLU A 508 22.73 -4.23 -11.13
N ARG A 509 23.73 -3.45 -10.70
CA ARG A 509 23.61 -1.98 -10.64
C ARG A 509 23.39 -1.34 -12.01
N ASP A 510 23.98 -1.92 -13.05
CA ASP A 510 23.89 -1.43 -14.43
C ASP A 510 22.49 -1.65 -15.02
N ASP A 511 21.75 -2.67 -14.57
CA ASP A 511 20.37 -2.90 -15.00
C ASP A 511 19.48 -1.68 -14.66
N VAL A 512 19.65 -1.12 -13.46
CA VAL A 512 18.94 0.11 -13.07
C VAL A 512 19.30 1.27 -14.01
N ALA A 513 20.57 1.45 -14.35
CA ALA A 513 21.01 2.53 -15.21
C ALA A 513 20.45 2.41 -16.64
N LEU A 514 20.35 1.18 -17.16
CA LEU A 514 19.91 0.90 -18.53
C LEU A 514 18.39 0.93 -18.68
N HIS A 515 17.64 0.61 -17.63
CA HIS A 515 16.18 0.49 -17.67
C HIS A 515 15.45 1.63 -16.94
N THR A 516 16.14 2.74 -16.67
CA THR A 516 15.53 3.98 -16.15
C THR A 516 15.91 5.22 -16.99
N PRO A 517 15.13 6.32 -16.91
CA PRO A 517 15.42 7.51 -17.69
C PRO A 517 16.81 8.08 -17.38
N PRO A 518 17.51 8.62 -18.39
CA PRO A 518 17.04 8.87 -19.75
C PRO A 518 17.24 7.68 -20.73
N VAL A 519 17.73 6.53 -20.27
CA VAL A 519 18.10 5.41 -21.17
C VAL A 519 16.90 4.54 -21.53
N GLY A 520 16.04 4.24 -20.57
CA GLY A 520 14.85 3.40 -20.79
C GLY A 520 13.83 3.52 -19.66
N GLU A 521 12.75 2.74 -19.76
CA GLU A 521 11.66 2.75 -18.75
C GLU A 521 11.23 1.33 -18.36
N GLY A 522 12.06 0.34 -18.70
CA GLY A 522 11.73 -1.09 -18.55
C GLY A 522 11.50 -1.54 -17.10
N LEU A 523 11.94 -0.76 -16.11
CA LEU A 523 11.71 -1.04 -14.69
C LEU A 523 10.41 -0.47 -14.13
N PHE A 524 9.65 0.29 -14.90
CA PHE A 524 8.39 0.85 -14.44
C PHE A 524 7.23 -0.10 -14.68
N THR A 525 6.44 -0.37 -13.63
CA THR A 525 5.20 -1.17 -13.72
C THR A 525 4.06 -0.40 -14.38
N GLN A 526 4.14 0.93 -14.35
CA GLN A 526 3.25 1.85 -15.02
C GLN A 526 3.96 3.18 -15.25
N ALA A 527 3.47 4.00 -16.18
CA ALA A 527 3.99 5.34 -16.39
C ALA A 527 3.89 6.14 -15.07
N PRO A 528 5.00 6.71 -14.54
CA PRO A 528 4.94 7.45 -13.29
C PRO A 528 4.04 8.69 -13.40
N GLN A 529 3.03 8.78 -12.53
CA GLN A 529 2.17 9.95 -12.36
C GLN A 529 2.18 10.34 -10.88
N GLY A 530 2.66 11.54 -10.55
CA GLY A 530 2.77 12.01 -9.16
C GLY A 530 3.81 11.24 -8.32
N GLY A 531 5.06 11.69 -8.32
CA GLY A 531 6.13 11.00 -7.59
C GLY A 531 7.46 11.75 -7.51
N HIS A 532 8.39 11.19 -6.74
CA HIS A 532 9.75 11.70 -6.59
C HIS A 532 10.72 11.00 -7.53
N PHE A 533 11.51 11.79 -8.25
CA PHE A 533 12.59 11.34 -9.12
C PHE A 533 13.92 11.68 -8.47
N LEU A 534 14.61 10.67 -7.94
CA LEU A 534 15.81 10.83 -7.14
C LEU A 534 17.00 10.16 -7.81
N ARG A 535 18.19 10.72 -7.63
CA ARG A 535 19.43 10.24 -8.25
C ARG A 535 20.35 9.66 -7.20
N SER A 536 20.94 8.49 -7.47
CA SER A 536 21.98 7.94 -6.59
C SER A 536 23.31 8.69 -6.76
N GLY A 537 24.04 8.89 -5.66
CA GLY A 537 25.29 9.65 -5.61
C GLY A 537 26.54 8.91 -6.10
N GLY A 538 26.40 7.92 -6.99
CA GLY A 538 27.48 7.00 -7.39
C GLY A 538 28.71 7.68 -8.03
N SER A 539 29.87 7.07 -7.81
CA SER A 539 31.18 7.41 -8.41
C SER A 539 31.35 6.95 -9.87
N THR A 540 30.36 6.23 -10.40
CA THR A 540 30.29 5.74 -11.79
C THR A 540 29.84 6.86 -12.74
N ALA A 541 30.30 6.82 -13.99
CA ALA A 541 30.10 7.91 -14.97
C ALA A 541 28.64 8.16 -15.37
N SER A 542 27.73 7.20 -15.15
CA SER A 542 26.30 7.33 -15.47
C SER A 542 25.46 7.43 -14.19
N PRO A 543 24.68 8.51 -14.00
CA PRO A 543 23.76 8.63 -12.88
C PRO A 543 22.57 7.67 -13.02
N LYS A 544 22.21 6.97 -11.93
CA LYS A 544 21.03 6.10 -11.87
C LYS A 544 19.86 6.87 -11.28
N LEU A 545 18.68 6.72 -11.88
CA LEU A 545 17.45 7.34 -11.43
C LEU A 545 16.60 6.32 -10.67
N SER A 546 16.00 6.77 -9.57
CA SER A 546 15.11 5.98 -8.71
C SER A 546 13.81 6.75 -8.59
N VAL A 547 12.70 6.11 -8.95
CA VAL A 547 11.38 6.73 -8.97
C VAL A 547 10.49 6.13 -7.89
N PHE A 548 9.77 6.98 -7.18
CA PHE A 548 8.84 6.61 -6.12
C PHE A 548 7.51 7.32 -6.38
N SER A 549 6.35 6.63 -6.29
CA SER A 549 5.10 7.37 -6.13
C SER A 549 5.11 8.12 -4.80
N PHE A 550 4.20 9.08 -4.59
CA PHE A 550 4.10 9.73 -3.29
C PHE A 550 3.77 8.72 -2.18
N GLU A 551 2.92 7.73 -2.45
CA GLU A 551 2.60 6.66 -1.50
C GLU A 551 3.81 5.78 -1.19
N ASP A 552 4.55 5.33 -2.21
CA ASP A 552 5.79 4.55 -2.02
C ASP A 552 6.77 5.32 -1.14
N TYR A 553 6.90 6.63 -1.36
CA TYR A 553 7.81 7.48 -0.63
C TYR A 553 7.36 7.72 0.82
N GLU A 554 6.07 7.94 1.06
CA GLU A 554 5.50 8.07 2.41
C GLU A 554 5.73 6.80 3.23
N ASP A 555 5.53 5.63 2.62
CA ASP A 555 5.80 4.33 3.23
C ASP A 555 7.28 4.16 3.60
N ASP A 556 8.19 4.48 2.68
CA ASP A 556 9.63 4.49 2.95
C ASP A 556 9.97 5.44 4.12
N MET A 557 9.44 6.66 4.10
CA MET A 557 9.80 7.66 5.12
C MET A 557 9.25 7.34 6.50
N ALA A 558 8.14 6.59 6.61
CA ALA A 558 7.70 6.03 7.88
C ALA A 558 8.74 5.06 8.48
N ARG A 559 9.48 4.32 7.65
CA ARG A 559 10.53 3.38 8.10
C ARG A 559 11.80 4.14 8.48
N ALA A 560 12.15 5.19 7.74
CA ALA A 560 13.21 6.12 8.16
C ALA A 560 12.88 6.80 9.51
N ALA A 561 11.61 7.18 9.72
CA ALA A 561 11.13 7.72 11.00
C ALA A 561 11.21 6.69 12.13
N ARG A 562 10.85 5.42 11.88
CA ARG A 562 11.07 4.30 12.81
C ARG A 562 12.52 4.22 13.24
N GLY A 563 13.46 4.28 12.30
CA GLY A 563 14.88 4.21 12.60
C GLY A 563 15.38 5.38 13.44
N ALA A 564 14.98 6.61 13.09
CA ALA A 564 15.29 7.80 13.88
C ALA A 564 14.72 7.71 15.31
N PHE A 565 13.48 7.23 15.45
CA PHE A 565 12.84 7.01 16.74
C PHE A 565 13.57 5.93 17.55
N ALA A 566 13.88 4.78 16.95
CA ALA A 566 14.54 3.66 17.62
C ALA A 566 15.90 4.05 18.22
N VAL A 567 16.66 4.95 17.58
CA VAL A 567 17.97 5.40 18.08
C VAL A 567 17.90 6.54 19.10
N GLY A 568 16.74 7.20 19.26
CA GLY A 568 16.53 8.18 20.34
C GLY A 568 15.90 9.53 19.96
N LEU A 569 15.50 9.72 18.70
CA LEU A 569 14.73 10.91 18.31
C LEU A 569 13.34 10.84 18.94
N ARG A 570 12.84 11.95 19.48
CA ARG A 570 11.56 12.00 20.18
C ARG A 570 10.76 13.23 19.76
N ARG A 571 9.44 13.10 19.80
CA ARG A 571 8.49 14.17 19.56
C ARG A 571 8.88 15.43 20.36
N GLY A 572 8.81 16.59 19.72
CA GLY A 572 9.17 17.87 20.32
C GLY A 572 10.67 18.21 20.31
N ASP A 573 11.57 17.29 19.97
CA ASP A 573 12.99 17.61 19.74
C ASP A 573 13.11 18.74 18.70
N ARG A 574 14.06 19.65 18.88
CA ARG A 574 14.32 20.78 17.98
C ARG A 574 15.49 20.42 17.09
N VAL A 575 15.20 20.06 15.84
CA VAL A 575 16.15 19.37 14.96
C VAL A 575 16.63 20.30 13.85
N ALA A 576 17.94 20.60 13.82
CA ALA A 576 18.57 21.18 12.64
C ALA A 576 18.86 20.08 11.62
N ASN A 577 18.14 20.10 10.49
CA ASN A 577 18.40 19.23 9.35
C ASN A 577 19.46 19.86 8.43
N LEU A 578 20.63 19.24 8.41
CA LEU A 578 21.84 19.71 7.75
C LEU A 578 22.24 18.84 6.55
N PHE A 579 21.32 18.04 6.00
CA PHE A 579 21.56 17.24 4.80
C PHE A 579 21.56 18.07 3.50
N TYR A 580 22.19 17.52 2.45
CA TYR A 580 22.18 18.11 1.10
C TYR A 580 20.77 18.14 0.50
N SER A 581 20.42 19.25 -0.14
CA SER A 581 19.19 19.44 -0.90
C SER A 581 19.49 19.79 -2.37
N GLY A 582 18.57 19.48 -3.28
CA GLY A 582 18.68 19.83 -4.70
C GLY A 582 19.46 18.82 -5.54
N GLY A 583 19.60 19.06 -6.84
CA GLY A 583 20.37 18.18 -7.75
C GLY A 583 19.84 16.74 -7.85
N LEU A 584 18.54 16.54 -7.59
CA LEU A 584 17.86 15.24 -7.47
C LEU A 584 18.34 14.37 -6.29
N TYR A 585 19.06 14.93 -5.31
CA TYR A 585 19.41 14.22 -4.08
C TYR A 585 18.21 14.17 -3.12
N GLY A 586 17.90 12.98 -2.62
CA GLY A 586 16.75 12.75 -1.74
C GLY A 586 17.00 12.95 -0.25
N SER A 587 18.26 13.05 0.21
CA SER A 587 18.60 12.95 1.64
C SER A 587 17.91 14.01 2.52
N PHE A 588 17.93 15.28 2.11
CA PHE A 588 17.25 16.34 2.87
C PHE A 588 15.73 16.12 2.94
N LEU A 589 15.08 15.82 1.80
CA LEU A 589 13.64 15.59 1.73
C LEU A 589 13.25 14.39 2.62
N SER A 590 14.01 13.31 2.51
CA SER A 590 13.76 12.07 3.24
C SER A 590 13.86 12.28 4.75
N VAL A 591 14.93 12.91 5.18
CA VAL A 591 15.16 13.19 6.60
C VAL A 591 14.15 14.21 7.12
N ASN A 592 13.80 15.23 6.35
CA ASN A 592 12.80 16.20 6.76
C ASN A 592 11.43 15.52 6.97
N ARG A 593 11.04 14.61 6.07
CA ARG A 593 9.81 13.85 6.23
C ARG A 593 9.84 12.94 7.46
N ALA A 594 10.96 12.27 7.73
CA ALA A 594 11.11 11.47 8.95
C ALA A 594 10.97 12.30 10.24
N ILE A 595 11.53 13.51 10.28
CA ILE A 595 11.41 14.47 11.40
C ILE A 595 9.93 14.86 11.61
N GLU A 596 9.19 15.11 10.52
CA GLU A 596 7.76 15.44 10.58
C GLU A 596 6.93 14.28 11.14
N ILE A 597 7.16 13.06 10.67
CA ILE A 597 6.41 11.87 11.12
C ILE A 597 6.68 11.60 12.62
N VAL A 598 7.91 11.79 13.10
CA VAL A 598 8.22 11.69 14.55
C VAL A 598 7.62 12.87 15.35
N GLY A 599 7.15 13.93 14.70
CA GLY A 599 6.52 15.07 15.38
C GLY A 599 7.53 15.98 16.09
N CYS A 600 8.73 16.09 15.52
CA CYS A 600 9.76 17.01 15.97
C CYS A 600 9.54 18.43 15.42
N ASN A 601 10.19 19.42 16.03
CA ASN A 601 10.28 20.77 15.47
C ASN A 601 11.40 20.78 14.42
N SER A 602 11.05 20.84 13.14
CA SER A 602 12.01 20.83 12.03
C SER A 602 12.60 22.22 11.75
N PHE A 603 13.93 22.33 11.74
CA PHE A 603 14.69 23.49 11.29
C PHE A 603 15.49 23.15 10.02
N PRO A 604 14.97 23.49 8.83
CA PRO A 604 15.48 23.03 7.54
C PRO A 604 16.67 23.86 7.01
N PHE A 605 17.83 23.84 7.69
CA PHE A 605 18.99 24.64 7.26
C PHE A 605 19.62 24.18 5.94
N THR A 606 19.59 22.87 5.65
CA THR A 606 20.37 22.24 4.57
C THR A 606 21.88 22.41 4.77
N SER A 607 22.69 21.64 4.04
CA SER A 607 24.15 21.80 4.04
C SER A 607 24.66 23.02 3.24
N SER A 608 23.76 23.84 2.68
CA SER A 608 24.14 25.04 1.92
C SER A 608 24.47 26.25 2.79
N VAL A 609 24.01 26.23 4.06
CA VAL A 609 24.33 27.28 5.04
C VAL A 609 25.76 27.07 5.54
N PRO A 610 26.66 28.08 5.50
CA PRO A 610 28.03 27.93 5.99
C PRO A 610 28.08 27.47 7.46
N PRO A 611 28.98 26.54 7.85
CA PRO A 611 29.04 26.01 9.21
C PRO A 611 29.22 27.10 10.28
N GLU A 612 29.93 28.17 9.93
CA GLU A 612 30.24 29.30 10.82
C GLU A 612 28.99 30.13 11.19
N GLN A 613 27.92 30.04 10.40
CA GLN A 613 26.65 30.72 10.68
C GLN A 613 25.70 29.87 11.53
N ILE A 614 25.91 28.55 11.59
CA ILE A 614 25.03 27.63 12.31
C ILE A 614 24.95 27.95 13.82
N PRO A 615 26.07 28.23 14.55
CA PRO A 615 26.03 28.57 15.97
C PRO A 615 25.03 29.67 16.34
N TYR A 616 24.95 30.73 15.54
CA TYR A 616 23.99 31.82 15.73
C TYR A 616 22.54 31.30 15.77
N PHE A 617 22.16 30.47 14.81
CA PHE A 617 20.80 29.93 14.73
C PHE A 617 20.50 28.91 15.82
N LEU A 618 21.49 28.08 16.19
CA LEU A 618 21.35 27.14 17.29
C LEU A 618 21.00 27.86 18.59
N ARG A 619 21.68 28.98 18.87
CA ARG A 619 21.42 29.84 20.03
C ARG A 619 20.07 30.54 19.91
N ALA A 620 19.81 31.23 18.79
CA ALA A 620 18.61 32.03 18.59
C ALA A 620 17.32 31.22 18.68
N TYR A 621 17.36 29.97 18.23
CA TYR A 621 16.22 29.07 18.23
C TYR A 621 16.36 27.93 19.25
N GLY A 622 17.30 27.98 20.20
CA GLY A 622 17.47 26.94 21.23
C GLY A 622 17.46 25.51 20.66
N ILE A 623 18.15 25.26 19.56
CA ILE A 623 18.21 23.96 18.89
C ILE A 623 19.27 23.11 19.58
N ASP A 624 18.89 21.89 19.97
CA ASP A 624 19.75 20.98 20.75
C ASP A 624 19.96 19.62 20.08
N THR A 625 19.39 19.42 18.89
CA THR A 625 19.50 18.19 18.10
C THR A 625 20.00 18.51 16.70
N LEU A 626 21.12 17.90 16.30
CA LEU A 626 21.70 18.04 14.96
C LEU A 626 21.52 16.77 14.16
N MET A 627 21.17 16.91 12.88
CA MET A 627 20.97 15.78 12.00
C MET A 627 21.61 16.04 10.63
N GLY A 628 22.60 15.25 10.22
CA GLY A 628 23.38 15.53 9.02
C GLY A 628 24.39 14.45 8.64
N LEU A 629 25.19 14.71 7.61
CA LEU A 629 26.32 13.84 7.26
C LEU A 629 27.45 14.02 8.27
N PRO A 630 28.10 12.94 8.74
CA PRO A 630 29.24 12.99 9.67
C PRO A 630 30.30 14.03 9.29
N SER A 631 30.76 14.04 8.03
CA SER A 631 31.76 15.00 7.55
C SER A 631 31.33 16.47 7.70
N TRP A 632 30.03 16.75 7.58
CA TRP A 632 29.49 18.09 7.74
C TRP A 632 29.24 18.45 9.20
N LEU A 633 28.73 17.51 9.98
CA LEU A 633 28.49 17.67 11.41
C LEU A 633 29.78 18.03 12.14
N LEU A 634 30.90 17.37 11.84
CA LEU A 634 32.19 17.68 12.45
C LEU A 634 32.62 19.13 12.20
N ARG A 635 32.41 19.67 10.98
CA ARG A 635 32.69 21.09 10.67
C ARG A 635 31.81 22.05 11.45
N VAL A 636 30.54 21.69 11.68
CA VAL A 636 29.64 22.48 12.52
C VAL A 636 30.10 22.44 13.99
N PHE A 637 30.57 21.29 14.48
CA PHE A 637 31.14 21.19 15.82
C PHE A 637 32.43 22.00 15.98
N ASP A 638 33.28 22.08 14.95
CA ASP A 638 34.45 22.97 14.94
C ASP A 638 34.03 24.45 15.04
N ALA A 639 32.96 24.84 14.34
CA ALA A 639 32.40 26.19 14.45
C ALA A 639 31.79 26.45 15.85
N ILE A 640 31.09 25.48 16.44
CA ILE A 640 30.58 25.56 17.82
C ILE A 640 31.74 25.69 18.81
N LYS A 641 32.85 24.98 18.61
CA LYS A 641 34.04 25.07 19.47
C LYS A 641 34.64 26.48 19.47
N ALA A 642 34.55 27.20 18.35
CA ALA A 642 35.02 28.58 18.23
C ALA A 642 34.07 29.60 18.89
N ASP A 643 32.76 29.30 18.94
CA ASP A 643 31.73 30.14 19.60
C ASP A 643 30.72 29.28 20.39
N PRO A 644 31.08 28.76 21.58
CA PRO A 644 30.26 27.79 22.30
C PRO A 644 29.14 28.42 23.16
N GLU A 645 29.13 29.75 23.32
CA GLU A 645 28.28 30.42 24.31
C GLU A 645 26.78 30.19 24.03
N GLY A 646 26.03 29.73 25.03
CA GLY A 646 24.58 29.52 24.91
C GLY A 646 24.16 28.35 24.00
N ILE A 647 25.09 27.48 23.58
CA ILE A 647 24.81 26.32 22.74
C ILE A 647 25.06 25.04 23.54
N ARG A 648 24.06 24.14 23.57
CA ARG A 648 24.20 22.79 24.12
C ARG A 648 23.52 21.79 23.20
N ILE A 649 24.33 21.00 22.50
CA ILE A 649 23.84 19.92 21.64
C ILE A 649 23.73 18.64 22.48
N ARG A 650 22.52 18.13 22.65
CA ARG A 650 22.23 16.89 23.39
C ARG A 650 22.22 15.67 22.48
N LYS A 651 21.78 15.81 21.23
CA LYS A 651 21.57 14.68 20.32
C LYS A 651 22.20 14.93 18.95
N VAL A 652 22.86 13.92 18.41
CA VAL A 652 23.45 13.94 17.06
C VAL A 652 23.01 12.70 16.31
N PHE A 653 22.39 12.92 15.16
CA PHE A 653 21.87 11.88 14.30
C PHE A 653 22.49 11.95 12.92
N TYR A 654 22.83 10.80 12.33
CA TYR A 654 23.49 10.77 11.03
C TYR A 654 23.02 9.62 10.15
N THR A 655 23.35 9.70 8.86
CA THR A 655 23.24 8.60 7.88
C THR A 655 24.09 8.94 6.66
N GLY A 656 24.24 8.02 5.72
CA GLY A 656 24.98 8.22 4.46
C GLY A 656 26.51 8.13 4.56
N GLU A 657 27.09 8.38 5.74
CA GLU A 657 28.50 8.09 6.05
C GLU A 657 28.62 7.44 7.43
N HIS A 658 29.75 6.82 7.71
CA HIS A 658 30.06 6.31 9.04
C HIS A 658 30.61 7.43 9.93
N LEU A 659 30.16 7.46 11.18
CA LEU A 659 30.76 8.22 12.26
C LEU A 659 31.49 7.23 13.19
N TYR A 660 32.80 7.33 13.28
CA TYR A 660 33.65 6.33 13.90
C TYR A 660 33.62 6.43 15.44
N PRO A 661 33.92 5.33 16.17
CA PRO A 661 33.89 5.35 17.64
C PRO A 661 34.75 6.46 18.27
N SER A 662 35.93 6.75 17.71
CA SER A 662 36.80 7.84 18.18
C SER A 662 36.17 9.22 18.02
N GLU A 663 35.47 9.47 16.91
CA GLU A 663 34.75 10.72 16.65
C GLU A 663 33.53 10.84 17.57
N GLN A 664 32.79 9.75 17.79
CA GLN A 664 31.68 9.72 18.74
C GLN A 664 32.17 10.04 20.16
N GLU A 665 33.28 9.44 20.59
CA GLU A 665 33.88 9.70 21.89
C GLU A 665 34.36 11.14 22.02
N TYR A 666 34.96 11.69 20.96
CA TYR A 666 35.33 13.11 20.89
C TYR A 666 34.11 14.02 21.09
N LEU A 667 33.00 13.75 20.40
CA LEU A 667 31.77 14.54 20.53
C LEU A 667 31.16 14.44 21.94
N LYS A 668 31.14 13.25 22.54
CA LYS A 668 30.66 13.03 23.91
C LYS A 668 31.51 13.76 24.94
N ARG A 669 32.83 13.60 24.89
CA ARG A 669 33.74 14.21 25.87
C ARG A 669 33.84 15.72 25.76
N THR A 670 33.89 16.24 24.53
CA THR A 670 34.16 17.67 24.28
C THR A 670 32.90 18.52 24.39
N PHE A 671 31.76 18.01 23.90
CA PHE A 671 30.51 18.79 23.81
C PHE A 671 29.39 18.25 24.70
N GLY A 672 29.60 17.13 25.40
CA GLY A 672 28.59 16.56 26.30
C GLY A 672 27.38 15.98 25.58
N VAL A 673 27.55 15.53 24.32
CA VAL A 673 26.46 14.93 23.54
C VAL A 673 25.99 13.64 24.23
N GLU A 674 24.69 13.54 24.49
CA GLU A 674 24.08 12.45 25.26
C GLU A 674 23.73 11.25 24.35
N VAL A 675 23.21 11.52 23.15
CA VAL A 675 22.80 10.50 22.18
C VAL A 675 23.49 10.74 20.85
N ILE A 676 24.18 9.72 20.35
CA ILE A 676 24.77 9.70 19.01
C ILE A 676 24.39 8.39 18.34
N GLY A 677 23.87 8.45 17.12
CA GLY A 677 23.62 7.22 16.36
C GLY A 677 23.14 7.44 14.93
N SER A 678 23.27 6.39 14.13
CA SER A 678 22.74 6.38 12.77
C SER A 678 21.22 6.25 12.82
N ILE A 679 20.51 7.11 12.11
CA ILE A 679 19.05 6.97 11.96
C ILE A 679 18.67 5.84 11.00
N GLY A 680 19.63 5.36 10.22
CA GLY A 680 19.42 4.24 9.33
C GLY A 680 20.50 4.04 8.29
N TYR A 681 20.48 2.85 7.71
CA TYR A 681 21.19 2.47 6.50
C TYR A 681 20.18 2.36 5.36
N GLY A 682 20.53 2.94 4.21
CA GLY A 682 19.69 2.92 3.03
C GLY A 682 20.45 3.39 1.80
N THR A 683 19.83 3.21 0.65
CA THR A 683 20.34 3.72 -0.63
C THR A 683 19.22 4.49 -1.33
N VAL A 684 19.56 5.44 -2.20
CA VAL A 684 18.53 6.12 -3.01
C VAL A 684 17.77 5.13 -3.89
N ASP A 685 18.46 4.10 -4.37
CA ASP A 685 17.87 3.08 -5.22
C ASP A 685 16.86 2.22 -4.45
N ALA A 686 17.18 1.75 -3.23
CA ALA A 686 16.34 0.80 -2.49
C ALA A 686 15.47 1.40 -1.37
N GLY A 687 15.70 2.66 -0.98
CA GLY A 687 15.08 3.26 0.20
C GLY A 687 15.78 2.89 1.52
N PRO A 688 15.12 3.05 2.68
CA PRO A 688 15.65 2.63 3.98
C PRO A 688 15.67 1.10 4.10
N ILE A 689 16.83 0.55 4.44
CA ILE A 689 17.09 -0.89 4.55
C ILE A 689 17.12 -1.33 6.01
N GLY A 690 17.78 -0.55 6.87
CA GLY A 690 17.90 -0.88 8.29
C GLY A 690 18.13 0.31 9.18
N PHE A 691 18.14 0.08 10.50
CA PHE A 691 18.20 1.12 11.52
C PHE A 691 18.95 0.69 12.78
N GLN A 692 19.46 1.66 13.54
CA GLN A 692 20.13 1.43 14.81
C GLN A 692 19.19 1.57 16.00
N CYS A 693 19.58 0.98 17.12
CA CYS A 693 18.98 1.17 18.43
C CYS A 693 20.08 1.46 19.48
N PRO A 694 19.76 1.72 20.75
CA PRO A 694 20.78 2.04 21.77
C PRO A 694 21.80 0.92 22.03
N TYR A 695 21.54 -0.30 21.55
CA TYR A 695 22.37 -1.48 21.78
C TYR A 695 23.15 -1.95 20.54
N THR A 696 22.84 -1.43 19.35
CA THR A 696 23.63 -1.71 18.14
C THR A 696 24.97 -0.98 18.20
N LYS A 697 26.03 -1.60 17.70
CA LYS A 697 27.38 -1.02 17.71
C LYS A 697 27.95 -0.88 16.31
N GLY A 698 28.77 0.14 16.08
CA GLY A 698 29.48 0.31 14.82
C GLY A 698 28.55 0.33 13.60
N GLY A 699 28.72 -0.63 12.69
CA GLY A 699 27.93 -0.81 11.47
C GLY A 699 26.70 -1.71 11.61
N GLU A 700 26.36 -2.16 12.82
CA GLU A 700 25.18 -3.01 13.06
C GLU A 700 23.87 -2.24 12.83
N HIS A 701 22.92 -2.87 12.14
CA HIS A 701 21.57 -2.35 11.89
C HIS A 701 20.55 -3.49 11.99
N HIS A 702 19.40 -3.22 12.60
CA HIS A 702 18.18 -4.01 12.41
C HIS A 702 17.66 -3.78 11.00
N ILE A 703 17.09 -4.80 10.37
CA ILE A 703 16.46 -4.70 9.05
C ILE A 703 15.00 -4.29 9.22
N HIS A 704 14.50 -3.41 8.36
CA HIS A 704 13.05 -3.19 8.22
C HIS A 704 12.41 -4.39 7.51
N ALA A 705 12.39 -5.57 8.16
CA ALA A 705 12.05 -6.85 7.53
C ALA A 705 10.58 -6.99 7.11
N ASP A 706 9.71 -6.09 7.58
CA ASP A 706 8.36 -5.88 7.06
C ASP A 706 8.36 -5.17 5.70
N HIS A 707 9.39 -4.39 5.37
CA HIS A 707 9.45 -3.51 4.20
C HIS A 707 10.52 -3.91 3.17
N GLN A 708 11.57 -4.59 3.62
CA GLN A 708 12.73 -4.98 2.83
C GLN A 708 13.06 -6.44 3.12
N TYR A 709 13.28 -7.23 2.08
CA TYR A 709 13.90 -8.53 2.22
C TYR A 709 15.38 -8.43 1.86
N VAL A 710 16.24 -8.81 2.80
CA VAL A 710 17.70 -8.68 2.69
C VAL A 710 18.32 -10.07 2.65
N GLU A 711 19.15 -10.30 1.64
CA GLU A 711 20.00 -11.48 1.50
C GLU A 711 21.46 -11.03 1.59
N LEU A 712 22.33 -11.89 2.14
CA LEU A 712 23.78 -11.76 2.01
C LEU A 712 24.25 -12.86 1.07
N ILE A 713 24.75 -12.52 -0.10
CA ILE A 713 25.15 -13.50 -1.12
C ILE A 713 26.67 -13.67 -1.11
N ASP A 714 27.14 -14.91 -0.93
CA ASP A 714 28.57 -15.22 -1.00
C ASP A 714 29.08 -14.99 -2.43
N ARG A 715 30.14 -14.19 -2.57
CA ARG A 715 30.68 -13.75 -3.86
C ARG A 715 31.25 -14.89 -4.70
N ARG A 716 31.69 -15.97 -4.06
CA ARG A 716 32.33 -17.11 -4.70
C ARG A 716 31.28 -18.13 -5.12
N THR A 717 30.35 -18.48 -4.24
CA THR A 717 29.34 -19.51 -4.54
C THR A 717 28.12 -18.94 -5.27
N ARG A 718 27.86 -17.64 -5.13
CA ARG A 718 26.62 -16.96 -5.55
C ARG A 718 25.35 -17.46 -4.85
N GLU A 719 25.55 -18.19 -3.75
CA GLU A 719 24.49 -18.69 -2.87
C GLU A 719 24.36 -17.81 -1.62
N PRO A 720 23.23 -17.87 -0.90
CA PRO A 720 23.09 -17.21 0.40
C PRO A 720 24.21 -17.62 1.38
N ALA A 721 24.76 -16.63 2.08
CA ALA A 721 25.77 -16.84 3.11
C ALA A 721 25.16 -17.62 4.30
N GLY A 722 25.89 -18.64 4.77
CA GLY A 722 25.50 -19.38 5.97
C GLY A 722 25.64 -18.57 7.26
N PRO A 723 25.28 -19.16 8.42
CA PRO A 723 25.43 -18.53 9.74
C PRO A 723 26.85 -17.98 9.97
N GLY A 724 26.95 -16.77 10.54
CA GLY A 724 28.21 -16.04 10.70
C GLY A 724 28.91 -15.59 9.40
N GLY A 725 28.39 -15.97 8.23
CA GLY A 725 28.93 -15.62 6.91
C GLY A 725 28.72 -14.16 6.54
N PHE A 726 29.59 -13.66 5.66
CA PHE A 726 29.46 -12.34 5.05
C PHE A 726 29.27 -12.48 3.54
N GLY A 727 28.63 -11.49 2.93
CA GLY A 727 28.30 -11.53 1.51
C GLY A 727 27.90 -10.16 0.97
N GLU A 728 27.69 -10.09 -0.34
CA GLU A 728 27.10 -8.92 -0.98
C GLU A 728 25.67 -8.73 -0.47
N VAL A 729 25.37 -7.51 -0.03
CA VAL A 729 24.02 -7.17 0.41
C VAL A 729 23.12 -7.07 -0.83
N VAL A 730 22.08 -7.90 -0.82
CA VAL A 730 21.06 -7.98 -1.87
C VAL A 730 19.71 -7.64 -1.26
N VAL A 731 18.97 -6.76 -1.92
CA VAL A 731 17.72 -6.21 -1.37
C VAL A 731 16.57 -6.43 -2.35
N THR A 732 15.40 -6.76 -1.79
CA THR A 732 14.11 -6.75 -2.48
C THR A 732 13.15 -5.82 -1.76
N ASN A 733 12.56 -4.87 -2.49
CA ASN A 733 11.54 -3.98 -1.95
C ASN A 733 10.19 -4.71 -1.87
N LEU A 734 9.58 -4.78 -0.69
CA LEU A 734 8.35 -5.57 -0.51
C LEU A 734 7.07 -4.82 -0.94
N ASN A 735 7.07 -3.49 -0.83
CA ASN A 735 5.86 -2.68 -0.99
C ASN A 735 5.95 -1.65 -2.13
N ARG A 736 7.09 -1.56 -2.83
CA ARG A 736 7.34 -0.52 -3.82
C ARG A 736 6.65 -0.83 -5.15
N ARG A 737 5.76 0.07 -5.58
CA ARG A 737 4.83 -0.15 -6.68
C ARG A 737 5.39 0.21 -8.04
N ILE A 738 5.89 1.43 -8.19
CA ILE A 738 6.24 1.98 -9.51
C ILE A 738 7.51 1.34 -10.06
N MET A 739 8.50 1.14 -9.21
CA MET A 739 9.83 0.68 -9.62
C MET A 739 10.34 -0.39 -8.63
N PRO A 740 9.76 -1.60 -8.64
CA PRO A 740 10.17 -2.65 -7.73
C PRO A 740 11.60 -3.12 -8.00
N LEU A 741 12.42 -3.23 -6.95
CA LEU A 741 13.72 -3.87 -7.01
C LEU A 741 13.63 -5.28 -6.44
N ILE A 742 14.11 -6.27 -7.19
CA ILE A 742 14.02 -7.70 -6.85
C ILE A 742 15.41 -8.30 -6.94
N ARG A 743 15.87 -8.86 -5.82
CA ARG A 743 17.23 -9.39 -5.63
C ARG A 743 18.30 -8.45 -6.19
N TYR A 744 18.22 -7.17 -5.83
CA TYR A 744 19.10 -6.12 -6.31
C TYR A 744 20.39 -6.02 -5.50
N LYS A 745 21.53 -6.14 -6.19
CA LYS A 745 22.86 -5.95 -5.60
C LYS A 745 23.16 -4.46 -5.42
N ILE A 746 23.17 -4.00 -4.17
CA ILE A 746 23.39 -2.59 -3.87
C ILE A 746 24.88 -2.18 -3.96
N GLY A 747 25.78 -3.18 -3.96
CA GLY A 747 27.23 -3.01 -4.05
C GLY A 747 27.91 -2.73 -2.71
N ASP A 748 27.32 -3.21 -1.62
CA ASP A 748 27.85 -3.15 -0.27
C ASP A 748 28.03 -4.58 0.28
N LEU A 749 28.86 -4.74 1.31
CA LEU A 749 29.09 -6.01 2.02
C LEU A 749 28.46 -5.98 3.39
N GLY A 750 27.87 -7.10 3.78
CA GLY A 750 27.27 -7.27 5.09
C GLY A 750 27.67 -8.59 5.73
N ARG A 751 27.53 -8.67 7.06
CA ARG A 751 27.64 -9.90 7.85
C ARG A 751 26.44 -10.05 8.76
N TRP A 752 25.89 -11.25 8.88
CA TRP A 752 24.79 -11.50 9.82
C TRP A 752 25.24 -11.31 11.27
N VAL A 753 24.39 -10.67 12.07
CA VAL A 753 24.61 -10.48 13.51
C VAL A 753 23.69 -11.45 14.24
N GLU A 754 24.26 -12.46 14.88
CA GLU A 754 23.51 -13.51 15.55
C GLU A 754 22.96 -13.06 16.91
N GLY A 755 21.91 -13.76 17.36
CA GLY A 755 21.29 -13.58 18.66
C GLY A 755 20.32 -12.39 18.75
N ASP A 756 19.53 -12.40 19.81
CA ASP A 756 18.54 -11.37 20.08
C ASP A 756 19.20 -10.05 20.49
N CYS A 757 18.60 -8.93 20.08
CA CYS A 757 19.04 -7.63 20.54
C CYS A 757 18.43 -7.31 21.91
N PRO A 758 19.19 -6.75 22.87
CA PRO A 758 18.65 -6.32 24.17
C PRO A 758 17.52 -5.28 24.08
N CYS A 759 17.33 -4.62 22.92
CA CYS A 759 16.18 -3.74 22.71
C CYS A 759 14.84 -4.50 22.58
N GLY A 760 14.87 -5.83 22.46
CA GLY A 760 13.70 -6.69 22.34
C GLY A 760 13.05 -6.70 20.94
N ARG A 761 13.65 -6.06 19.93
CA ARG A 761 13.18 -6.16 18.53
C ARG A 761 13.55 -7.53 17.97
N SER A 762 12.56 -8.22 17.43
CA SER A 762 12.70 -9.50 16.71
C SER A 762 13.28 -9.35 15.30
N MET A 763 13.39 -8.10 14.79
CA MET A 763 13.89 -7.83 13.45
C MET A 763 15.35 -8.29 13.30
N PRO A 764 15.69 -9.06 12.24
CA PRO A 764 17.04 -9.54 11.99
C PRO A 764 18.06 -8.40 11.93
N ARG A 765 19.32 -8.70 12.27
CA ARG A 765 20.40 -7.72 12.28
C ARG A 765 21.54 -8.14 11.36
N PHE A 766 22.14 -7.15 10.73
CA PHE A 766 23.39 -7.32 9.98
C PHE A 766 24.33 -6.16 10.26
N GLU A 767 25.63 -6.40 10.07
CA GLU A 767 26.68 -5.40 10.14
C GLU A 767 27.11 -4.99 8.74
N LEU A 768 27.09 -3.69 8.45
CA LEU A 768 27.60 -3.12 7.21
C LEU A 768 29.13 -3.04 7.25
N LEU A 769 29.79 -3.71 6.32
CA LEU A 769 31.26 -3.81 6.21
C LEU A 769 31.86 -2.86 5.15
N GLY A 770 31.04 -2.01 4.53
CA GLY A 770 31.45 -1.06 3.50
C GLY A 770 31.10 -1.49 2.08
N ARG A 771 31.79 -0.94 1.07
CA ARG A 771 31.54 -1.24 -0.35
C ARG A 771 32.03 -2.64 -0.70
N SER A 772 31.34 -3.33 -1.61
CA SER A 772 31.79 -4.62 -2.16
C SER A 772 33.13 -4.55 -2.89
N ASP A 773 33.46 -3.37 -3.40
CA ASP A 773 34.72 -3.08 -4.07
C ASP A 773 35.83 -2.66 -3.08
N ASP A 774 35.48 -2.35 -1.82
CA ASP A 774 36.41 -2.02 -0.73
C ASP A 774 36.82 -3.29 0.03
N VAL A 775 37.28 -4.30 -0.70
CA VAL A 775 37.90 -5.51 -0.13
C VAL A 775 39.28 -5.74 -0.70
N VAL A 776 40.17 -6.31 0.11
CA VAL A 776 41.44 -6.84 -0.38
C VAL A 776 41.37 -8.36 -0.35
N ILE A 777 41.65 -9.00 -1.48
CA ILE A 777 41.70 -10.47 -1.57
C ILE A 777 43.16 -10.88 -1.43
N VAL A 778 43.53 -11.61 -0.39
CA VAL A 778 44.91 -12.04 -0.12
C VAL A 778 44.89 -13.52 0.23
N ALA A 779 45.78 -14.30 -0.38
CA ALA A 779 45.88 -15.75 -0.21
C ALA A 779 44.55 -16.50 -0.42
N GLY A 780 43.72 -16.04 -1.37
CA GLY A 780 42.42 -16.64 -1.67
C GLY A 780 41.31 -16.32 -0.65
N HIS A 781 41.60 -15.51 0.37
CA HIS A 781 40.62 -15.03 1.35
C HIS A 781 40.25 -13.56 1.07
N VAL A 782 38.98 -13.22 1.27
CA VAL A 782 38.48 -11.85 1.09
C VAL A 782 38.49 -11.14 2.45
N PHE A 783 39.21 -10.03 2.55
CA PHE A 783 39.29 -9.22 3.76
C PHE A 783 38.63 -7.85 3.52
N PRO A 784 37.56 -7.52 4.25
CA PRO A 784 36.92 -6.20 4.19
C PRO A 784 37.84 -5.08 4.65
N TYR A 785 37.89 -3.97 3.90
CA TYR A 785 38.63 -2.77 4.30
C TYR A 785 38.18 -2.23 5.68
N ALA A 786 36.88 -2.33 5.98
CA ALA A 786 36.32 -1.87 7.23
C ALA A 786 36.91 -2.56 8.47
N ASP A 787 37.31 -3.84 8.38
CA ASP A 787 37.91 -4.55 9.51
C ASP A 787 39.27 -3.94 9.89
N PHE A 788 40.09 -3.61 8.89
CA PHE A 788 41.37 -2.91 9.10
C PHE A 788 41.15 -1.49 9.62
N GLN A 789 40.15 -0.79 9.08
CA GLN A 789 39.79 0.56 9.51
C GLN A 789 39.32 0.58 10.96
N GLN A 790 38.52 -0.41 11.37
CA GLN A 790 38.06 -0.54 12.74
C GLN A 790 39.23 -0.84 13.69
N ALA A 791 40.15 -1.71 13.29
CA ALA A 791 41.38 -1.94 14.05
C ALA A 791 42.17 -0.64 14.25
N ALA A 792 42.39 0.14 13.19
CA ALA A 792 43.07 1.43 13.27
C ALA A 792 42.34 2.43 14.20
N SER A 793 40.99 2.44 14.17
CA SER A 793 40.19 3.34 15.02
C SER A 793 40.32 3.09 16.53
N THR A 794 40.85 1.93 16.93
CA THR A 794 41.10 1.60 18.35
C THR A 794 42.45 2.13 18.86
N VAL A 795 43.30 2.65 17.98
CA VAL A 795 44.63 3.15 18.32
C VAL A 795 44.56 4.67 18.48
N GLU A 796 44.74 5.15 19.71
CA GLU A 796 44.77 6.58 20.01
C GLU A 796 45.94 7.27 19.29
N GLY A 797 45.64 8.35 18.57
CA GLY A 797 46.62 9.11 17.77
C GLY A 797 46.64 8.76 16.28
N LEU A 798 45.95 7.71 15.84
CA LEU A 798 45.76 7.40 14.42
C LEU A 798 44.41 7.89 13.89
N SER A 799 44.45 8.40 12.67
CA SER A 799 43.27 8.67 11.86
C SER A 799 42.58 7.35 11.53
N SER A 800 41.25 7.35 11.50
CA SER A 800 40.48 6.22 11.00
C SER A 800 40.65 6.03 9.48
N MET A 801 41.23 7.00 8.77
CA MET A 801 41.50 6.89 7.34
C MET A 801 42.77 6.08 7.11
N ILE A 802 42.62 4.91 6.49
CA ILE A 802 43.73 4.00 6.15
C ILE A 802 43.82 3.72 4.65
N GLN A 803 44.91 3.11 4.21
CA GLN A 803 45.07 2.56 2.86
C GLN A 803 45.60 1.14 2.94
N LEU A 804 45.01 0.25 2.14
CA LEU A 804 45.48 -1.11 1.93
C LEU A 804 46.18 -1.17 0.57
N GLU A 805 47.45 -1.52 0.56
CA GLU A 805 48.21 -1.76 -0.66
C GLU A 805 48.53 -3.24 -0.78
N ALA A 806 47.98 -3.90 -1.80
CA ALA A 806 48.27 -5.29 -2.11
C ALA A 806 49.21 -5.37 -3.32
N SER A 807 50.24 -6.19 -3.21
CA SER A 807 51.23 -6.43 -4.27
C SER A 807 51.64 -7.91 -4.28
N LEU A 808 52.40 -8.31 -5.30
CA LEU A 808 53.05 -9.62 -5.35
C LEU A 808 54.55 -9.44 -5.17
N ASP A 809 55.17 -10.27 -4.33
CA ASP A 809 56.61 -10.52 -4.35
C ASP A 809 56.84 -11.95 -4.86
N GLY A 810 57.27 -12.05 -6.12
CA GLY A 810 57.24 -13.31 -6.87
C GLY A 810 55.81 -13.85 -7.05
N HIS A 811 55.48 -14.94 -6.34
CA HIS A 811 54.16 -15.59 -6.38
C HIS A 811 53.39 -15.49 -5.06
N GLN A 812 53.90 -14.75 -4.08
CA GLN A 812 53.29 -14.61 -2.77
C GLN A 812 52.65 -13.24 -2.61
N ASP A 813 51.48 -13.20 -1.98
CA ASP A 813 50.80 -11.94 -1.72
C ASP A 813 51.48 -11.17 -0.59
N HIS A 814 51.61 -9.86 -0.80
CA HIS A 814 52.06 -8.87 0.18
C HIS A 814 50.91 -7.88 0.46
N LEU A 815 50.82 -7.40 1.71
CA LEU A 815 49.81 -6.44 2.14
C LEU A 815 50.44 -5.37 3.04
N VAL A 816 50.38 -4.12 2.62
CA VAL A 816 50.78 -2.96 3.45
C VAL A 816 49.54 -2.22 3.92
N VAL A 817 49.43 -2.02 5.22
CA VAL A 817 48.36 -1.25 5.87
C VAL A 817 48.94 0.10 6.32
N ARG A 818 48.50 1.19 5.70
CA ARG A 818 48.96 2.55 6.01
C ARG A 818 47.90 3.33 6.76
N ALA A 819 48.26 4.04 7.83
CA ALA A 819 47.38 4.96 8.57
C ALA A 819 47.99 6.36 8.68
N GLU A 820 47.18 7.41 8.80
CA GLU A 820 47.68 8.77 9.08
C GLU A 820 47.65 9.09 10.57
N LEU A 821 48.49 10.03 11.02
CA LEU A 821 48.36 10.65 12.34
C LEU A 821 47.13 11.59 12.41
N VAL A 822 46.50 11.67 13.59
CA VAL A 822 45.54 12.76 13.91
C VAL A 822 46.32 13.99 14.37
N GLY A 823 46.32 15.05 13.56
CA GLY A 823 47.01 16.31 13.84
C GLY A 823 48.52 16.27 13.56
N GLU A 824 49.17 17.43 13.68
CA GLU A 824 50.62 17.56 13.59
C GLU A 824 51.20 17.52 15.01
N ASP A 825 51.71 16.36 15.42
CA ASP A 825 52.45 16.18 16.68
C ASP A 825 53.82 15.55 16.36
N PRO A 826 54.89 16.37 16.33
CA PRO A 826 56.23 15.91 15.94
C PRO A 826 56.90 14.99 16.98
N ASP A 827 56.37 14.87 18.20
CA ASP A 827 56.95 14.08 19.29
C ASP A 827 56.34 12.67 19.43
N ARG A 828 55.39 12.27 18.55
CA ARG A 828 54.75 10.94 18.59
C ARG A 828 55.70 9.82 18.14
N ASP A 829 55.76 8.74 18.94
CA ASP A 829 56.48 7.51 18.58
C ASP A 829 55.71 6.72 17.50
N VAL A 830 56.08 6.96 16.25
CA VAL A 830 55.55 6.27 15.06
C VAL A 830 55.70 4.74 15.16
N SER A 831 56.83 4.24 15.68
CA SER A 831 57.08 2.79 15.79
C SER A 831 56.25 2.13 16.90
N GLN A 832 55.83 2.89 17.92
CA GLN A 832 54.84 2.42 18.88
C GLN A 832 53.45 2.31 18.22
N LEU A 833 53.04 3.31 17.43
CA LEU A 833 51.73 3.31 16.76
C LEU A 833 51.61 2.22 15.70
N GLU A 834 52.67 1.93 14.94
CA GLU A 834 52.72 0.81 13.99
C GLU A 834 52.52 -0.54 14.69
N ARG A 835 53.14 -0.75 15.86
CA ARG A 835 52.92 -1.95 16.68
C ARG A 835 51.50 -2.06 17.19
N LEU A 836 50.93 -0.97 17.72
CA LEU A 836 49.55 -0.94 18.20
C LEU A 836 48.54 -1.20 17.07
N LEU A 837 48.80 -0.69 15.87
CA LEU A 837 48.00 -0.97 14.68
C LEU A 837 48.06 -2.45 14.31
N ALA A 838 49.26 -3.05 14.31
CA ALA A 838 49.44 -4.47 14.05
C ALA A 838 48.68 -5.35 15.05
N GLU A 839 48.80 -5.06 16.36
CA GLU A 839 48.08 -5.77 17.43
C GLU A 839 46.56 -5.61 17.32
N GLY A 840 46.09 -4.42 16.92
CA GLY A 840 44.68 -4.15 16.65
C GLY A 840 44.15 -4.99 15.50
N VAL A 841 44.91 -5.07 14.39
CA VAL A 841 44.54 -5.86 13.21
C VAL A 841 44.56 -7.35 13.52
N ALA A 842 45.57 -7.85 14.23
CA ALA A 842 45.67 -9.24 14.67
C ALA A 842 44.44 -9.67 15.48
N ARG A 843 44.03 -8.85 16.45
CA ARG A 843 42.87 -9.11 17.30
C ARG A 843 41.56 -9.09 16.52
N LYS A 844 41.44 -8.20 15.53
CA LYS A 844 40.22 -8.01 14.76
C LYS A 844 40.08 -9.02 13.61
N ILE A 845 41.21 -9.45 13.03
CA ILE A 845 41.27 -10.32 11.86
C ILE A 845 42.23 -11.51 12.13
N PRO A 846 41.89 -12.46 13.03
CA PRO A 846 42.78 -13.58 13.36
C PRO A 846 43.18 -14.42 12.15
N LEU A 847 42.27 -14.57 11.17
CA LEU A 847 42.53 -15.28 9.92
C LEU A 847 43.71 -14.69 9.13
N LEU A 848 43.96 -13.38 9.22
CA LEU A 848 45.07 -12.75 8.52
C LEU A 848 46.44 -13.21 9.09
N GLU A 849 46.52 -13.38 10.41
CA GLU A 849 47.70 -13.96 11.06
C GLU A 849 47.86 -15.44 10.71
N GLU A 850 46.77 -16.21 10.70
CA GLU A 850 46.82 -17.63 10.30
C GLU A 850 47.35 -17.81 8.87
N VAL A 851 46.89 -16.96 7.95
CA VAL A 851 47.31 -16.97 6.55
C VAL A 851 48.77 -16.56 6.42
N SER A 852 49.22 -15.56 7.20
CA SER A 852 50.63 -15.16 7.24
C SER A 852 51.53 -16.25 7.83
N ALA A 853 51.12 -16.88 8.93
CA ALA A 853 51.84 -17.98 9.57
C ALA A 853 51.95 -19.23 8.69
N LYS A 854 50.97 -19.48 7.82
CA LYS A 854 51.00 -20.55 6.80
C LYS A 854 51.89 -20.23 5.59
N GLY A 855 52.56 -19.07 5.57
CA GLY A 855 53.44 -18.64 4.48
C GLY A 855 52.71 -18.27 3.18
N LEU A 856 51.39 -18.04 3.26
CA LEU A 856 50.56 -17.64 2.12
C LEU A 856 50.50 -16.12 1.95
N LEU A 857 50.81 -15.37 3.02
CA LEU A 857 50.99 -13.91 3.05
C LEU A 857 52.34 -13.60 3.71
N THR A 858 53.37 -13.35 2.92
CA THR A 858 54.76 -13.23 3.41
C THR A 858 55.24 -11.80 3.64
N GLY A 859 54.45 -10.79 3.25
CA GLY A 859 54.78 -9.38 3.40
C GLY A 859 53.67 -8.53 4.02
N LEU A 860 53.13 -8.93 5.17
CA LEU A 860 52.22 -8.09 5.95
C LEU A 860 53.01 -6.98 6.68
N LYS A 861 52.77 -5.71 6.34
CA LYS A 861 53.45 -4.55 6.95
C LYS A 861 52.46 -3.49 7.41
N PHE A 862 52.85 -2.71 8.42
CA PHE A 862 52.08 -1.61 8.98
C PHE A 862 52.95 -0.35 8.94
N GLU A 863 52.42 0.74 8.36
CA GLU A 863 53.14 2.00 8.21
C GLU A 863 52.27 3.16 8.71
N VAL A 864 52.84 4.08 9.48
CA VAL A 864 52.15 5.30 9.93
C VAL A 864 52.75 6.53 9.24
N LEU A 865 51.88 7.31 8.59
CA LEU A 865 52.23 8.49 7.80
C LEU A 865 51.84 9.79 8.51
N PRO A 866 52.47 10.94 8.16
CA PRO A 866 52.01 12.25 8.60
C PRO A 866 50.54 12.52 8.19
N ALA A 867 49.87 13.43 8.91
CA ALA A 867 48.53 13.88 8.57
C ALA A 867 48.48 14.36 7.11
N GLY A 868 47.55 13.86 6.30
CA GLY A 868 47.48 14.18 4.87
C GLY A 868 48.41 13.37 3.95
N GLY A 869 49.21 12.44 4.48
CA GLY A 869 50.20 11.66 3.71
C GLY A 869 49.64 10.57 2.79
N LEU A 870 48.38 10.15 2.95
CA LEU A 870 47.78 9.11 2.11
C LEU A 870 47.46 9.61 0.69
N PRO A 871 47.67 8.78 -0.35
CA PRO A 871 47.23 9.07 -1.70
C PRO A 871 45.71 9.35 -1.79
N ARG A 872 45.32 10.45 -2.45
CA ARG A 872 43.93 10.91 -2.60
C ARG A 872 43.51 11.03 -4.08
N LEU A 873 42.22 10.93 -4.35
CA LEU A 873 41.63 11.17 -5.67
C LEU A 873 41.59 12.68 -5.98
N GLU A 874 42.23 13.11 -7.07
CA GLU A 874 42.37 14.52 -7.45
C GLU A 874 41.03 15.28 -7.51
N ARG A 875 39.95 14.63 -7.96
CA ARG A 875 38.64 15.28 -8.17
C ARG A 875 37.81 15.42 -6.89
N THR A 876 38.00 14.54 -5.90
CA THR A 876 37.11 14.45 -4.73
C THR A 876 37.81 14.64 -3.39
N GLY A 877 39.15 14.67 -3.37
CA GLY A 877 39.95 14.74 -2.15
C GLY A 877 39.89 13.48 -1.28
N LYS A 878 39.11 12.46 -1.67
CA LYS A 878 38.95 11.22 -0.89
C LYS A 878 40.20 10.36 -0.98
N VAL A 879 40.63 9.78 0.14
CA VAL A 879 41.72 8.80 0.19
C VAL A 879 41.42 7.62 -0.73
N LYS A 880 42.41 7.20 -1.52
CA LYS A 880 42.33 5.97 -2.31
C LYS A 880 42.53 4.79 -1.35
N ARG A 881 41.41 4.18 -0.93
CA ARG A 881 41.34 3.18 0.14
C ARG A 881 42.13 1.91 -0.16
N ILE A 882 42.04 1.40 -1.38
CA ILE A 882 42.73 0.18 -1.81
C ILE A 882 43.56 0.46 -3.06
N ILE A 883 44.82 0.01 -3.03
CA ILE A 883 45.74 0.00 -4.16
C ILE A 883 46.14 -1.45 -4.41
N ASP A 884 45.54 -2.09 -5.41
CA ASP A 884 45.95 -3.43 -5.83
C ASP A 884 46.90 -3.33 -7.03
N GLN A 885 48.19 -3.54 -6.78
CA GLN A 885 49.26 -3.50 -7.79
C GLN A 885 49.40 -4.83 -8.55
N ARG A 886 48.69 -5.87 -8.13
CA ARG A 886 48.68 -7.20 -8.78
C ARG A 886 47.81 -7.18 -10.03
N MET A 887 46.84 -6.27 -10.07
CA MET A 887 46.02 -6.01 -11.25
C MET A 887 46.81 -5.17 -12.26
N VAL A 888 47.46 -5.85 -13.22
CA VAL A 888 47.99 -5.21 -14.43
C VAL A 888 46.84 -4.44 -15.08
N LYS A 889 46.98 -3.12 -15.28
CA LYS A 889 46.01 -2.32 -16.04
C LYS A 889 45.77 -3.01 -17.39
N PRO A 890 44.53 -3.46 -17.71
CA PRO A 890 44.25 -3.88 -19.06
C PRO A 890 44.47 -2.67 -19.95
N GLY A 891 45.35 -2.81 -20.95
CA GLY A 891 45.39 -1.89 -22.05
C GLY A 891 43.98 -1.75 -22.61
N ARG A 892 43.54 -0.52 -22.87
CA ARG A 892 42.39 -0.25 -23.73
C ARG A 892 42.66 -0.90 -25.08
N THR A 893 42.14 -2.11 -25.28
CA THR A 893 41.76 -2.60 -26.60
C THR A 893 40.24 -2.52 -26.66
N ASP A 894 39.79 -1.40 -27.20
CA ASP A 894 38.42 -1.18 -27.64
C ASP A 894 38.20 -2.11 -28.85
N GLN A 895 37.66 -3.31 -28.59
CA GLN A 895 37.37 -4.31 -29.63
C GLN A 895 36.01 -4.98 -29.42
N ARG A 896 35.09 -4.28 -28.73
CA ARG A 896 33.66 -4.66 -28.62
C ARG A 896 32.69 -3.57 -29.08
N ARG A 897 33.19 -2.52 -29.74
CA ARG A 897 32.37 -1.46 -30.34
C ARG A 897 32.25 -1.49 -31.86
N GLU A 898 32.93 -2.41 -32.56
CA GLU A 898 32.86 -2.48 -34.04
C GLU A 898 32.05 -3.65 -34.62
N ASP A 899 31.67 -4.68 -33.83
CA ASP A 899 30.92 -5.85 -34.38
C ASP A 899 29.39 -5.79 -34.24
N LYS A 900 28.80 -4.61 -33.99
CA LYS A 900 27.32 -4.43 -34.01
C LYS A 900 26.83 -3.21 -34.79
N ALA A 901 27.69 -2.57 -35.58
CA ALA A 901 27.30 -1.47 -36.47
C ALA A 901 27.25 -1.87 -37.96
N ALA A 902 27.41 -3.16 -38.27
CA ALA A 902 27.33 -3.70 -39.62
C ALA A 902 26.39 -4.91 -39.66
N ASP A 903 25.09 -4.66 -39.42
CA ASP A 903 23.98 -5.43 -40.00
C ASP A 903 22.66 -4.73 -39.63
N GLY A 904 21.97 -4.16 -40.62
CA GLY A 904 20.63 -3.60 -40.46
C GLY A 904 20.41 -2.16 -40.95
N LEU A 905 20.97 -1.80 -42.11
CA LEU A 905 20.31 -0.83 -42.99
C LEU A 905 19.11 -1.55 -43.63
N HIS A 906 17.90 -1.30 -43.14
CA HIS A 906 16.66 -1.15 -43.92
C HIS A 906 15.50 -0.67 -43.05
#